data_AF-A0A1E4IV59-F1
#
_entry.id   AF-A0A1E4IV59-F1
#
_cell.length_a   1.000
_cell.length_b   1.000
_cell.length_c   1.000
_cell.angle_alpha   90.00
_cell.angle_beta   90.00
_cell.angle_gamma   90.00
#
_symmetry.space_group_name_H-M   'P 1'
#
loop_
_entity.id
_entity.type
_entity.pdbx_description
1 polymer ?
#
loop_
_entity_poly.entity_id
_entity_poly.type
_entity_poly.pdbx_seq_one_letter_code
_entity_poly.pdbx_strand_id
1 'polypeptide(L)'
;MVGNLATAKGICPEVPSTQGGYGIAGLAYAPKTIDLRPNYATKRNTRWGGTNPINTDWALRQPISTYAVQLAESLPSFTATVGTGQVTLLPACQANSSSSASAWTSSSSGWRNCSMTNLIVETNVAMADVGTDATARSKTCSGNGTSSQCFTVSWEDSTWGNDYDMDGIQRLGYCVGSSCSTFKMLCPTTGSATATLGPWAGVASNEIRIATCATQANAGHTLTFGYTLTGSTTDGAKYPILRPGGNNFNVGGTLASGITAPNAATYSQGASTAKLLKNPLWYAAKYGGFTESTPGTGTPAPNLTSEWDRVDNITGLPTTGLYVGGVLCSPGDCIPDNYYDVRNPANLVTAMSTIFDAASTPDSAASSVATNTANLQVDNYVFQAKFNPANWSGQLLSLRLEVVNNLVTLTQKWDAAPLLDAVAPASRVILTKGTSDGVSFDWASLTINQQTLLNTNALGVNDGMGASRLAYLRGDDGNEGTGPTQFRQRNKASADNSVLGDIVNSGPLYVGGPNAGYSDVDHPGYAAFRSRYKDRKPVVYVGANDGMLHGFDAQIDSSGNPVSTAGNEVIAYVPTPVYGTLSRLTAQNYNRNHRYLVDGSPMSADAYLNLASLGGSNADKWRTLLIGNMNSGGKGFFALDVTNPDLSTQPAPVFNVANAASLLLWEFTDADDADMGYAYNLPPQYSGNSQAKQIVKMQKNNKWAAIVGNGYNSTAGHAYLYVLYIEDGVDGSWGAGDFEKIAADAVSLNNGLSTPVPYDSDGDGRADVAYAGDLLGRMWRFDLINMTSSLLFDAGTSKPITTPPEVFTTPSGNNMVIFGTGKYLELADNTSTDAQSLYAVLDDGTGSTVLAGDLQQRVMDVTTRLVTTGSPTVTNPKGWTIDLPATSGAPANAAERLTGIAKLVNGLFFFNTLIPSASPCESGGTGWIGAVDALTGAQPNFPVFDIDNDGDFDSSDMSMGGIQIGAALGGTTFIRGAAGSSVGVGISSLTSGQLADTTVNLGMPTGGRVNWREIVR
;
A
#
# COMPACT_ATOMS: atom_id res chain seq x y z
N MET A 1 -9.08 -18.48 47.51
CA MET A 1 -9.05 -17.31 46.61
C MET A 1 -7.64 -17.18 46.04
N VAL A 2 -7.53 -16.91 44.74
CA VAL A 2 -6.25 -16.64 44.08
C VAL A 2 -5.92 -15.16 44.27
N GLY A 3 -4.83 -14.85 44.97
CA GLY A 3 -4.38 -13.46 45.17
C GLY A 3 -3.44 -12.95 44.07
N ASN A 4 -2.90 -13.84 43.24
CA ASN A 4 -1.98 -13.51 42.15
C ASN A 4 -2.07 -14.58 41.04
N LEU A 5 -2.18 -14.18 39.76
CA LEU A 5 -2.24 -15.12 38.63
C LEU A 5 -0.98 -15.99 38.51
N ALA A 6 0.19 -15.51 38.95
CA ALA A 6 1.43 -16.28 38.93
C ALA A 6 1.39 -17.53 39.83
N THR A 7 0.53 -17.54 40.86
CA THR A 7 0.34 -18.68 41.76
C THR A 7 -0.88 -19.53 41.39
N ALA A 8 -1.65 -19.13 40.37
CA ALA A 8 -2.78 -19.89 39.85
C ALA A 8 -2.30 -21.00 38.90
N LYS A 9 -1.94 -22.13 39.50
CA LYS A 9 -1.64 -23.39 38.82
C LYS A 9 -2.60 -24.46 39.34
N GLY A 10 -3.16 -25.26 38.45
CA GLY A 10 -4.14 -26.26 38.84
C GLY A 10 -4.54 -27.16 37.69
N ILE A 11 -5.36 -28.14 38.02
CA ILE A 11 -5.99 -29.01 37.03
C ILE A 11 -6.93 -28.15 36.18
N CYS A 12 -6.73 -28.17 34.86
CA CYS A 12 -7.54 -27.42 33.90
C CYS A 12 -9.00 -27.91 34.00
N PRO A 13 -9.98 -27.08 34.39
CA PRO A 13 -11.37 -27.51 34.47
C PRO A 13 -11.89 -28.09 33.14
N GLU A 14 -11.36 -27.61 32.03
CA GLU A 14 -11.71 -27.96 30.64
C GLU A 14 -11.02 -29.23 30.14
N VAL A 15 -9.87 -29.60 30.72
CA VAL A 15 -9.12 -30.84 30.41
C VAL A 15 -8.59 -31.41 31.71
N PRO A 16 -9.44 -32.09 32.51
CA PRO A 16 -9.18 -32.28 33.92
C PRO A 16 -8.12 -33.34 34.29
N SER A 17 -7.37 -33.82 33.30
CA SER A 17 -6.16 -34.63 33.46
C SER A 17 -4.87 -33.81 33.30
N THR A 18 -4.96 -32.56 32.87
CA THR A 18 -3.80 -31.70 32.58
C THR A 18 -3.70 -30.55 33.57
N GLN A 19 -2.46 -30.17 33.91
CA GLN A 19 -2.21 -28.97 34.70
C GLN A 19 -2.08 -27.76 33.77
N GLY A 20 -2.86 -26.72 34.04
CA GLY A 20 -2.80 -25.43 33.38
C GLY A 20 -2.40 -24.32 34.35
N GLY A 21 -2.10 -23.15 33.80
CA GLY A 21 -1.84 -21.97 34.60
C GLY A 21 -1.80 -20.69 33.77
N TYR A 22 -1.73 -19.55 34.46
CA TYR A 22 -1.77 -18.22 33.84
C TYR A 22 -0.39 -17.66 33.45
N GLY A 23 0.64 -18.51 33.43
CA GLY A 23 2.01 -18.10 33.11
C GLY A 23 2.17 -17.47 31.73
N ILE A 24 1.33 -17.86 30.77
CA ILE A 24 1.33 -17.31 29.41
C ILE A 24 0.98 -15.81 29.38
N ALA A 25 0.13 -15.34 30.30
CA ALA A 25 -0.18 -13.92 30.42
C ALA A 25 1.02 -13.11 30.91
N GLY A 26 1.83 -13.69 31.80
CA GLY A 26 3.10 -13.09 32.23
C GLY A 26 4.14 -13.04 31.10
N LEU A 27 4.20 -14.10 30.28
CA LEU A 27 5.08 -14.12 29.10
C LEU A 27 4.66 -13.05 28.06
N ALA A 28 3.36 -12.86 27.84
CA ALA A 28 2.84 -11.83 26.94
C ALA A 28 3.10 -10.40 27.47
N TYR A 29 3.11 -10.21 28.79
CA TYR A 29 3.38 -8.93 29.44
C TYR A 29 4.87 -8.55 29.49
N ALA A 30 5.77 -9.52 29.52
CA ALA A 30 7.21 -9.27 29.69
C ALA A 30 7.81 -8.37 28.58
N PRO A 31 7.52 -8.59 27.27
CA PRO A 31 7.95 -7.67 26.20
C PRO A 31 7.35 -6.27 26.30
N LYS A 32 6.23 -6.11 27.02
CA LYS A 32 5.62 -4.80 27.31
C LYS A 32 6.23 -4.12 28.52
N THR A 33 7.23 -4.70 29.18
CA THR A 33 7.87 -4.13 30.38
C THR A 33 9.39 -4.09 30.31
N ILE A 34 10.00 -4.93 29.46
CA ILE A 34 11.44 -5.08 29.30
C ILE A 34 11.82 -4.80 27.85
N ASP A 35 12.89 -4.01 27.64
CA ASP A 35 13.50 -3.90 26.30
C ASP A 35 14.25 -5.18 25.98
N LEU A 36 13.80 -5.90 24.95
CA LEU A 36 14.43 -7.14 24.50
C LEU A 36 15.73 -6.90 23.71
N ARG A 37 16.00 -5.66 23.28
CA ARG A 37 17.19 -5.27 22.52
C ARG A 37 17.79 -3.95 23.04
N PRO A 38 18.24 -3.90 24.31
CA PRO A 38 18.73 -2.67 24.94
C PRO A 38 19.94 -2.07 24.21
N ASN A 39 20.78 -2.90 23.61
CA ASN A 39 21.95 -2.47 22.84
C ASN A 39 21.59 -1.70 21.55
N TYR A 40 20.33 -1.73 21.11
CA TYR A 40 19.87 -1.02 19.92
C TYR A 40 19.25 0.36 20.24
N ALA A 41 19.07 0.69 21.52
CA ALA A 41 18.36 1.90 21.97
C ALA A 41 18.89 3.20 21.35
N THR A 42 20.21 3.38 21.30
CA THR A 42 20.84 4.57 20.68
C THR A 42 20.49 4.70 19.21
N LYS A 43 20.51 3.60 18.44
CA LYS A 43 20.16 3.58 17.01
C LYS A 43 18.67 3.83 16.78
N ARG A 44 17.80 3.41 17.70
CA ARG A 44 16.36 3.72 17.64
C ARG A 44 16.09 5.20 17.85
N ASN A 45 16.75 5.82 18.83
CA ASN A 45 16.59 7.25 19.10
C ASN A 45 17.06 8.11 17.91
N THR A 46 18.08 7.65 17.18
CA THR A 46 18.52 8.27 15.92
C THR A 46 17.51 8.05 14.78
N ARG A 47 16.94 6.85 14.64
CA ARG A 47 16.00 6.50 13.56
C ARG A 47 14.61 7.13 13.72
N TRP A 48 14.13 7.31 14.95
CA TRP A 48 12.75 7.71 15.24
C TRP A 48 12.62 9.08 15.95
N GLY A 49 13.72 9.79 16.14
CA GLY A 49 13.76 11.13 16.75
C GLY A 49 13.57 11.11 18.27
N GLY A 50 14.61 11.49 19.01
CA GLY A 50 14.61 11.47 20.48
C GLY A 50 13.66 12.45 21.18
N THR A 51 12.96 13.33 20.45
CA THR A 51 12.11 14.38 21.04
C THR A 51 10.65 14.39 20.58
N ASN A 52 10.28 13.62 19.55
CA ASN A 52 8.87 13.43 19.19
C ASN A 52 8.62 12.14 18.38
N PRO A 53 8.80 10.95 18.97
CA PRO A 53 8.49 9.71 18.28
C PRO A 53 6.98 9.54 18.11
N ILE A 54 6.56 8.99 16.97
CA ILE A 54 5.17 8.58 16.64
C ILE A 54 4.57 7.67 17.74
N ASN A 55 5.44 6.96 18.49
CA ASN A 55 5.07 6.26 19.71
C ASN A 55 6.25 6.28 20.70
N THR A 56 6.10 7.04 21.79
CA THR A 56 7.09 7.16 22.87
C THR A 56 7.44 5.83 23.52
N ASP A 57 6.53 4.85 23.51
CA ASP A 57 6.75 3.52 24.06
C ASP A 57 7.71 2.67 23.19
N TRP A 58 7.71 2.88 21.88
CA TRP A 58 8.55 2.15 20.93
C TRP A 58 10.02 2.59 20.97
N ALA A 59 10.25 3.89 21.16
CA ALA A 59 11.59 4.44 21.35
C ALA A 59 12.25 3.86 22.61
N LEU A 60 11.48 3.72 23.69
CA LEU A 60 11.97 3.25 24.99
C LEU A 60 12.35 1.76 24.99
N ARG A 61 11.56 0.86 24.38
CA ARG A 61 11.73 -0.59 24.64
C ARG A 61 11.25 -1.60 23.59
N GLN A 62 10.79 -1.17 22.40
CA GLN A 62 10.30 -2.08 21.34
C GLN A 62 9.28 -3.14 21.82
N PRO A 63 8.09 -2.72 22.27
CA PRO A 63 7.07 -3.64 22.76
C PRO A 63 6.61 -4.61 21.65
N ILE A 64 6.51 -5.89 21.98
CA ILE A 64 5.93 -6.91 21.08
C ILE A 64 4.44 -7.05 21.38
N SER A 65 3.61 -7.03 20.34
CA SER A 65 2.18 -7.35 20.47
C SER A 65 1.95 -8.87 20.36
N THR A 66 1.14 -9.40 21.28
CA THR A 66 0.72 -10.82 21.27
C THR A 66 -0.70 -10.91 20.72
N TYR A 67 -0.97 -11.82 19.79
CA TYR A 67 -2.35 -12.15 19.39
C TYR A 67 -2.73 -13.50 20.00
N ALA A 68 -3.96 -13.64 20.49
CA ALA A 68 -4.42 -14.89 21.09
C ALA A 68 -5.63 -15.44 20.33
N VAL A 69 -5.53 -16.68 19.87
CA VAL A 69 -6.61 -17.39 19.20
C VAL A 69 -7.05 -18.53 20.11
N GLN A 70 -8.28 -18.44 20.60
CA GLN A 70 -8.90 -19.50 21.36
C GLN A 70 -9.70 -20.41 20.42
N LEU A 71 -9.45 -21.71 20.48
CA LEU A 71 -10.27 -22.73 19.83
C LEU A 71 -11.35 -23.22 20.81
N ALA A 72 -12.36 -23.94 20.32
CA ALA A 72 -13.49 -24.41 21.11
C ALA A 72 -13.08 -25.05 22.46
N GLU A 73 -13.74 -24.63 23.54
CA GLU A 73 -13.52 -25.16 24.89
C GLU A 73 -14.04 -26.60 24.97
N SER A 74 -13.29 -27.48 25.65
CA SER A 74 -13.69 -28.87 25.86
C SER A 74 -14.80 -29.05 26.90
N LEU A 75 -15.17 -28.01 27.67
CA LEU A 75 -16.33 -28.02 28.58
C LEU A 75 -17.09 -26.67 28.60
N PRO A 76 -18.40 -26.64 28.29
CA PRO A 76 -19.20 -25.42 28.24
C PRO A 76 -19.62 -24.92 29.64
N SER A 77 -19.77 -23.60 29.79
CA SER A 77 -20.39 -22.97 30.96
C SER A 77 -21.69 -22.26 30.58
N PHE A 78 -22.66 -22.26 31.50
CA PHE A 78 -23.98 -21.67 31.30
C PHE A 78 -24.26 -20.64 32.39
N THR A 79 -24.51 -19.38 32.00
CA THR A 79 -24.80 -18.30 32.96
C THR A 79 -26.26 -17.89 32.86
N ALA A 80 -26.94 -17.84 34.01
CA ALA A 80 -28.32 -17.38 34.14
C ALA A 80 -28.38 -16.14 35.04
N THR A 81 -29.25 -15.19 34.68
CA THR A 81 -29.57 -14.04 35.53
C THR A 81 -30.49 -14.50 36.66
N VAL A 82 -30.10 -14.28 37.90
CA VAL A 82 -30.83 -14.67 39.12
C VAL A 82 -30.90 -13.46 40.04
N GLY A 83 -32.12 -12.99 40.32
CA GLY A 83 -32.32 -11.72 41.02
C GLY A 83 -31.67 -10.55 40.27
N THR A 84 -30.71 -9.89 40.91
CA THR A 84 -29.94 -8.77 40.33
C THR A 84 -28.53 -9.16 39.86
N GLY A 85 -28.18 -10.44 39.95
CA GLY A 85 -26.83 -10.94 39.63
C GLY A 85 -26.88 -12.15 38.72
N GLN A 86 -25.76 -12.87 38.65
CA GLN A 86 -25.57 -14.00 37.75
C GLN A 86 -25.12 -15.24 38.51
N VAL A 87 -25.66 -16.38 38.12
CA VAL A 87 -25.22 -17.70 38.58
C VAL A 87 -24.72 -18.47 37.36
N THR A 88 -23.52 -19.04 37.45
CA THR A 88 -22.89 -19.82 36.38
C THR A 88 -22.79 -21.29 36.77
N LEU A 89 -23.14 -22.14 35.81
CA LEU A 89 -23.28 -23.59 35.92
C LEU A 89 -22.37 -24.29 34.90
N LEU A 90 -21.52 -25.21 35.35
CA LEU A 90 -20.70 -26.07 34.50
C LEU A 90 -21.08 -27.54 34.73
N PRO A 91 -21.46 -28.32 33.71
CA PRO A 91 -21.67 -29.76 33.86
C PRO A 91 -20.41 -30.46 34.36
N ALA A 92 -20.57 -31.52 35.15
CA ALA A 92 -19.45 -32.27 35.69
C ALA A 92 -19.78 -33.77 35.83
N CYS A 93 -18.79 -34.61 35.57
CA CYS A 93 -18.84 -36.05 35.81
C CYS A 93 -17.52 -36.52 36.42
N GLN A 94 -17.60 -37.49 37.32
CA GLN A 94 -16.43 -38.21 37.83
C GLN A 94 -16.62 -39.73 37.78
N ALA A 95 -15.52 -40.44 37.58
CA ALA A 95 -15.43 -41.88 37.61
C ALA A 95 -14.49 -42.37 38.73
N ASN A 96 -14.79 -43.53 39.29
CA ASN A 96 -13.99 -44.20 40.30
C ASN A 96 -13.76 -45.65 39.90
N SER A 97 -12.51 -46.11 39.94
CA SER A 97 -12.14 -47.47 39.54
C SER A 97 -12.82 -48.56 40.35
N SER A 98 -13.27 -48.27 41.57
CA SER A 98 -14.09 -49.19 42.36
C SER A 98 -15.53 -49.23 41.85
N SER A 99 -16.06 -50.44 41.61
CA SER A 99 -17.47 -50.65 41.20
C SER A 99 -18.47 -50.41 42.34
N SER A 100 -18.01 -50.26 43.58
CA SER A 100 -18.84 -50.05 44.77
C SER A 100 -18.47 -48.76 45.54
N ALA A 101 -17.94 -47.75 44.85
CA ALA A 101 -17.56 -46.49 45.49
C ALA A 101 -18.80 -45.81 46.11
N SER A 102 -18.63 -45.25 47.31
CA SER A 102 -19.69 -44.51 47.99
C SER A 102 -20.00 -43.19 47.31
N ALA A 103 -21.17 -42.60 47.59
CA ALA A 103 -21.53 -41.28 47.07
C ALA A 103 -20.43 -40.23 47.32
N TRP A 104 -20.22 -39.36 46.34
CA TRP A 104 -19.17 -38.36 46.40
C TRP A 104 -19.43 -37.32 47.50
N THR A 105 -18.35 -36.94 48.19
CA THR A 105 -18.26 -35.81 49.12
C THR A 105 -17.03 -34.98 48.79
N SER A 106 -16.97 -33.74 49.28
CA SER A 106 -15.80 -32.86 49.08
C SER A 106 -14.49 -33.39 49.67
N SER A 107 -14.52 -34.45 50.49
CA SER A 107 -13.36 -35.14 51.05
C SER A 107 -13.12 -36.53 50.46
N SER A 108 -13.92 -36.96 49.47
CA SER A 108 -13.78 -38.26 48.82
C SER A 108 -12.52 -38.33 47.96
N SER A 109 -11.77 -39.44 48.04
CA SER A 109 -10.58 -39.70 47.24
C SER A 109 -10.83 -40.78 46.17
N GLY A 110 -9.94 -40.88 45.17
CA GLY A 110 -10.02 -41.89 44.11
C GLY A 110 -10.98 -41.56 42.94
N TRP A 111 -11.64 -40.40 42.98
CA TRP A 111 -12.46 -39.90 41.88
C TRP A 111 -11.61 -39.14 40.85
N ARG A 112 -11.85 -39.40 39.57
CA ARG A 112 -11.25 -38.69 38.43
C ARG A 112 -12.36 -38.13 37.55
N ASN A 113 -12.17 -36.95 36.96
CA ASN A 113 -13.21 -36.38 36.10
C ASN A 113 -13.33 -37.16 34.79
N CYS A 114 -14.57 -37.33 34.32
CA CYS A 114 -14.89 -37.88 33.01
C CYS A 114 -14.54 -36.85 31.91
N SER A 115 -14.36 -37.29 30.67
CA SER A 115 -14.29 -36.37 29.53
C SER A 115 -15.67 -36.21 28.89
N MET A 116 -16.00 -35.01 28.43
CA MET A 116 -17.25 -34.77 27.71
C MET A 116 -17.07 -35.12 26.23
N THR A 117 -17.96 -35.96 25.69
CA THR A 117 -17.94 -36.34 24.28
C THR A 117 -18.96 -35.58 23.44
N ASN A 118 -20.06 -35.14 24.05
CA ASN A 118 -21.12 -34.40 23.36
C ASN A 118 -21.97 -33.55 24.31
N LEU A 119 -22.49 -32.43 23.82
CA LEU A 119 -23.47 -31.58 24.49
C LEU A 119 -24.61 -31.24 23.53
N ILE A 120 -25.84 -31.48 23.95
CA ILE A 120 -27.06 -31.10 23.25
C ILE A 120 -27.83 -30.09 24.09
N VAL A 121 -28.09 -28.90 23.54
CA VAL A 121 -29.09 -27.97 24.09
C VAL A 121 -30.46 -28.47 23.68
N GLU A 122 -31.26 -28.91 24.65
CA GLU A 122 -32.55 -29.54 24.37
C GLU A 122 -33.55 -28.51 23.81
N THR A 123 -34.34 -28.91 22.82
CA THR A 123 -35.40 -28.05 22.27
C THR A 123 -36.51 -27.87 23.30
N ASN A 124 -36.86 -26.62 23.60
CA ASN A 124 -37.96 -26.31 24.51
C ASN A 124 -39.32 -26.64 23.86
N VAL A 125 -40.10 -27.50 24.51
CA VAL A 125 -41.48 -27.81 24.10
C VAL A 125 -42.48 -27.27 25.13
N ALA A 126 -43.78 -27.26 24.78
CA ALA A 126 -44.80 -26.90 25.74
C ALA A 126 -44.80 -27.86 26.93
N MET A 127 -45.12 -27.37 28.12
CA MET A 127 -45.10 -28.15 29.37
C MET A 127 -46.00 -29.40 29.31
N ALA A 128 -47.06 -29.39 28.51
CA ALA A 128 -47.95 -30.54 28.31
C ALA A 128 -47.32 -31.63 27.42
N ASP A 129 -46.34 -31.27 26.58
CA ASP A 129 -45.71 -32.17 25.63
C ASP A 129 -44.52 -32.95 26.22
N VAL A 130 -43.97 -32.49 27.35
CA VAL A 130 -42.83 -33.15 27.99
C VAL A 130 -43.20 -34.57 28.43
N GLY A 131 -42.47 -35.57 27.92
CA GLY A 131 -42.70 -36.98 28.21
C GLY A 131 -43.82 -37.64 27.39
N THR A 132 -44.40 -36.93 26.41
CA THR A 132 -45.37 -37.54 25.45
C THR A 132 -44.70 -38.40 24.39
N ASP A 133 -43.38 -38.33 24.25
CA ASP A 133 -42.59 -39.23 23.41
C ASP A 133 -42.30 -40.53 24.17
N ALA A 134 -42.88 -41.64 23.69
CA ALA A 134 -42.69 -42.97 24.25
C ALA A 134 -41.23 -43.47 24.19
N THR A 135 -40.38 -42.86 23.34
CA THR A 135 -38.96 -43.21 23.22
C THR A 135 -38.04 -42.39 24.13
N ALA A 136 -38.57 -41.34 24.78
CA ALA A 136 -37.82 -40.41 25.64
C ALA A 136 -36.62 -39.71 24.96
N ARG A 137 -36.60 -39.63 23.63
CA ARG A 137 -35.51 -39.04 22.83
C ARG A 137 -35.80 -37.61 22.39
N SER A 138 -37.07 -37.26 22.20
CA SER A 138 -37.56 -35.94 21.86
C SER A 138 -38.56 -35.45 22.90
N LYS A 139 -38.86 -34.14 22.96
CA LYS A 139 -39.79 -33.55 23.93
C LYS A 139 -39.40 -33.82 25.40
N THR A 140 -38.14 -33.57 25.71
CA THR A 140 -37.50 -33.92 26.98
C THR A 140 -37.49 -32.77 27.99
N CYS A 141 -37.74 -31.53 27.54
CA CYS A 141 -37.66 -30.33 28.36
C CYS A 141 -38.70 -29.28 27.98
N SER A 142 -39.29 -28.61 28.97
CA SER A 142 -40.01 -27.34 28.77
C SER A 142 -39.23 -26.19 29.40
N GLY A 143 -39.24 -25.04 28.72
CA GLY A 143 -38.50 -23.86 29.13
C GLY A 143 -38.71 -22.71 28.15
N ASN A 144 -38.07 -21.58 28.43
CA ASN A 144 -38.12 -20.38 27.60
C ASN A 144 -36.75 -19.98 27.04
N GLY A 145 -35.72 -20.80 27.25
CA GLY A 145 -34.36 -20.60 26.75
C GLY A 145 -33.58 -19.47 27.40
N THR A 146 -34.20 -18.68 28.29
CA THR A 146 -33.59 -17.47 28.89
C THR A 146 -33.50 -17.58 30.40
N SER A 147 -34.59 -17.92 31.08
CA SER A 147 -34.63 -18.16 32.53
C SER A 147 -34.89 -19.63 32.89
N SER A 148 -35.03 -20.50 31.89
CA SER A 148 -35.15 -21.94 32.06
C SER A 148 -34.71 -22.71 30.81
N GLN A 149 -33.90 -23.76 30.97
CA GLN A 149 -33.32 -24.55 29.87
C GLN A 149 -32.82 -25.93 30.35
N CYS A 150 -32.83 -26.93 29.47
CA CYS A 150 -32.16 -28.23 29.71
C CYS A 150 -31.04 -28.51 28.71
N PHE A 151 -30.12 -29.36 29.14
CA PHE A 151 -28.95 -29.81 28.42
C PHE A 151 -28.79 -31.31 28.63
N THR A 152 -28.39 -32.02 27.58
CA THR A 152 -27.99 -33.41 27.65
C THR A 152 -26.50 -33.50 27.35
N VAL A 153 -25.75 -34.11 28.24
CA VAL A 153 -24.29 -34.15 28.25
C VAL A 153 -23.84 -35.61 28.23
N SER A 154 -23.05 -35.98 27.23
CA SER A 154 -22.47 -37.31 27.10
C SER A 154 -21.04 -37.31 27.63
N TRP A 155 -20.71 -38.34 28.39
CA TRP A 155 -19.48 -38.48 29.14
C TRP A 155 -18.83 -39.82 28.82
N GLU A 156 -17.50 -39.83 28.82
CA GLU A 156 -16.64 -41.01 28.76
C GLU A 156 -15.74 -41.07 30.00
N ASP A 157 -15.42 -42.28 30.46
CA ASP A 157 -14.72 -42.56 31.71
C ASP A 157 -13.24 -42.93 31.54
N SER A 158 -12.66 -42.76 30.33
CA SER A 158 -11.34 -43.20 29.84
C SER A 158 -10.18 -43.03 30.80
N THR A 159 -10.26 -42.07 31.73
CA THR A 159 -9.34 -41.95 32.88
C THR A 159 -9.24 -43.23 33.74
N TRP A 160 -10.20 -44.16 33.60
CA TRP A 160 -10.21 -45.50 34.18
C TRP A 160 -10.49 -46.62 33.14
N GLY A 161 -11.35 -46.42 32.13
CA GLY A 161 -11.74 -47.46 31.15
C GLY A 161 -10.79 -47.73 29.97
N ASN A 162 -10.03 -46.71 29.51
CA ASN A 162 -9.14 -46.76 28.33
C ASN A 162 -9.76 -47.20 26.98
N ASP A 163 -11.09 -47.25 26.83
CA ASP A 163 -11.82 -47.71 25.63
C ASP A 163 -12.44 -46.58 24.79
N TYR A 164 -12.47 -45.34 25.30
CA TYR A 164 -12.88 -44.12 24.57
C TYR A 164 -14.29 -44.20 23.93
N ASP A 165 -15.17 -45.05 24.44
CA ASP A 165 -16.59 -45.06 24.08
C ASP A 165 -17.43 -44.22 25.05
N MET A 166 -18.75 -44.19 24.87
CA MET A 166 -19.64 -43.33 25.65
C MET A 166 -20.21 -44.09 26.85
N ASP A 167 -19.73 -43.74 28.04
CA ASP A 167 -20.03 -44.42 29.30
C ASP A 167 -21.28 -43.92 30.03
N GLY A 168 -21.67 -42.67 29.82
CA GLY A 168 -22.78 -42.08 30.55
C GLY A 168 -23.37 -40.85 29.90
N ILE A 169 -24.68 -40.68 30.04
CA ILE A 169 -25.39 -39.48 29.59
C ILE A 169 -26.12 -38.85 30.77
N GLN A 170 -25.72 -37.63 31.12
CA GLN A 170 -26.38 -36.80 32.11
C GLN A 170 -27.37 -35.85 31.44
N ARG A 171 -28.53 -35.64 32.05
CA ARG A 171 -29.39 -34.50 31.74
C ARG A 171 -29.38 -33.51 32.90
N LEU A 172 -29.13 -32.26 32.57
CA LEU A 172 -29.02 -31.13 33.48
C LEU A 172 -30.01 -30.06 33.02
N GLY A 173 -30.71 -29.41 33.94
CA GLY A 173 -31.57 -28.30 33.60
C GLY A 173 -31.69 -27.31 34.73
N TYR A 174 -32.04 -26.07 34.41
CA TYR A 174 -32.27 -25.03 35.40
C TYR A 174 -33.55 -24.25 35.12
N CYS A 175 -34.07 -23.63 36.17
CA CYS A 175 -35.12 -22.61 36.09
C CYS A 175 -34.89 -21.55 37.17
N VAL A 176 -35.29 -20.30 36.89
CA VAL A 176 -35.12 -19.15 37.79
C VAL A 176 -36.48 -18.56 38.16
N GLY A 177 -36.72 -18.37 39.46
CA GLY A 177 -37.95 -17.74 39.97
C GLY A 177 -39.23 -18.34 39.40
N SER A 178 -40.13 -17.47 38.91
CA SER A 178 -41.45 -17.87 38.42
C SER A 178 -41.41 -18.83 37.23
N SER A 179 -40.32 -18.85 36.44
CA SER A 179 -40.18 -19.80 35.32
C SER A 179 -40.17 -21.27 35.76
N CYS A 180 -39.82 -21.54 37.03
CA CYS A 180 -39.87 -22.88 37.60
C CYS A 180 -41.28 -23.48 37.67
N SER A 181 -42.32 -22.63 37.67
CA SER A 181 -43.71 -23.09 37.68
C SER A 181 -44.17 -23.73 36.37
N THR A 182 -43.40 -23.55 35.29
CA THR A 182 -43.67 -24.11 33.95
C THR A 182 -42.55 -25.01 33.43
N PHE A 183 -41.46 -25.13 34.18
CA PHE A 183 -40.31 -25.97 33.83
C PHE A 183 -40.59 -27.44 34.14
N LYS A 184 -40.37 -28.31 33.16
CA LYS A 184 -40.39 -29.76 33.32
C LYS A 184 -39.20 -30.37 32.60
N MET A 185 -38.57 -31.36 33.24
CA MET A 185 -37.47 -32.12 32.66
C MET A 185 -37.73 -33.62 32.78
N LEU A 186 -37.60 -34.33 31.67
CA LEU A 186 -37.79 -35.77 31.62
C LEU A 186 -36.57 -36.50 32.19
N CYS A 187 -36.79 -37.30 33.22
CA CYS A 187 -35.77 -38.07 33.91
C CYS A 187 -36.27 -39.48 34.26
N PRO A 188 -35.49 -40.54 34.01
CA PRO A 188 -35.87 -41.88 34.41
C PRO A 188 -35.80 -42.05 35.94
N THR A 189 -36.64 -42.93 36.46
CA THR A 189 -36.68 -43.41 37.85
C THR A 189 -36.70 -44.93 37.85
N THR A 190 -36.62 -45.56 39.02
CA THR A 190 -36.76 -47.01 39.15
C THR A 190 -38.16 -47.53 38.76
N GLY A 191 -39.19 -46.68 38.82
CA GLY A 191 -40.58 -47.05 38.51
C GLY A 191 -41.11 -46.54 37.16
N SER A 192 -40.39 -45.63 36.48
CA SER A 192 -40.81 -45.06 35.19
C SER A 192 -39.63 -44.51 34.41
N ALA A 193 -39.54 -44.85 33.12
CA ALA A 193 -38.54 -44.33 32.19
C ALA A 193 -38.80 -42.87 31.77
N THR A 194 -40.02 -42.38 31.96
CA THR A 194 -40.51 -41.08 31.47
C THR A 194 -41.05 -40.20 32.60
N ALA A 195 -40.53 -40.34 33.82
CA ALA A 195 -40.92 -39.46 34.93
C ALA A 195 -40.47 -38.02 34.68
N THR A 196 -41.23 -37.05 35.19
CA THR A 196 -40.93 -35.62 35.05
C THR A 196 -40.46 -35.03 36.37
N LEU A 197 -39.35 -34.30 36.35
CA LEU A 197 -38.97 -33.37 37.40
C LEU A 197 -39.63 -32.01 37.14
N GLY A 198 -40.20 -31.41 38.18
CA GLY A 198 -41.00 -30.19 38.09
C GLY A 198 -42.45 -30.45 37.63
N PRO A 199 -43.28 -29.40 37.50
CA PRO A 199 -42.97 -28.00 37.80
C PRO A 199 -42.86 -27.72 39.30
N TRP A 200 -42.18 -26.64 39.66
CA TRP A 200 -42.03 -26.20 41.05
C TRP A 200 -42.64 -24.81 41.25
N ALA A 201 -43.66 -24.74 42.11
CA ALA A 201 -44.22 -23.47 42.57
C ALA A 201 -43.38 -22.88 43.71
N GLY A 202 -43.41 -21.55 43.85
CA GLY A 202 -42.84 -20.85 45.02
C GLY A 202 -41.32 -20.67 45.04
N VAL A 203 -40.63 -20.79 43.89
CA VAL A 203 -39.21 -20.41 43.78
C VAL A 203 -39.11 -18.88 43.66
N ALA A 204 -38.32 -18.25 44.54
CA ALA A 204 -38.21 -16.79 44.57
C ALA A 204 -37.42 -16.22 43.37
N SER A 205 -37.62 -14.95 43.03
CA SER A 205 -36.96 -14.31 41.87
C SER A 205 -35.42 -14.26 41.98
N ASN A 206 -34.89 -14.33 43.20
CA ASN A 206 -33.46 -14.41 43.51
C ASN A 206 -32.98 -15.85 43.73
N GLU A 207 -33.74 -16.86 43.31
CA GLU A 207 -33.39 -18.27 43.42
C GLU A 207 -33.36 -18.95 42.05
N ILE A 208 -32.38 -19.85 41.90
CA ILE A 208 -32.26 -20.77 40.78
C ILE A 208 -32.40 -22.19 41.28
N ARG A 209 -33.18 -23.00 40.56
CA ARG A 209 -33.32 -24.43 40.84
C ARG A 209 -32.68 -25.23 39.73
N ILE A 210 -31.81 -26.17 40.10
CA ILE A 210 -31.02 -26.99 39.18
C ILE A 210 -31.42 -28.44 39.36
N ALA A 211 -31.82 -29.07 38.26
CA ALA A 211 -32.27 -30.45 38.17
C ALA A 211 -31.21 -31.30 37.47
N THR A 212 -31.01 -32.52 37.93
CA THR A 212 -29.99 -33.43 37.38
C THR A 212 -30.46 -34.87 37.44
N CYS A 213 -30.20 -35.63 36.37
CA CYS A 213 -30.39 -37.08 36.35
C CYS A 213 -29.42 -37.74 35.35
N ALA A 214 -29.19 -39.04 35.51
CA ALA A 214 -28.56 -39.86 34.49
C ALA A 214 -29.66 -40.46 33.59
N THR A 215 -29.47 -40.40 32.28
CA THR A 215 -30.43 -40.87 31.27
C THR A 215 -29.96 -42.14 30.55
N GLN A 216 -28.65 -42.41 30.61
CA GLN A 216 -28.02 -43.65 30.21
C GLN A 216 -26.72 -43.80 31.01
N ALA A 217 -26.34 -45.03 31.32
CA ALA A 217 -24.98 -45.33 31.77
C ALA A 217 -24.63 -46.78 31.39
N ASN A 218 -23.46 -46.97 30.78
CA ASN A 218 -22.94 -48.28 30.41
C ASN A 218 -21.43 -48.33 30.68
N ALA A 219 -21.04 -48.54 31.95
CA ALA A 219 -19.64 -48.52 32.36
C ALA A 219 -19.33 -49.62 33.38
N GLY A 220 -18.11 -50.16 33.37
CA GLY A 220 -17.62 -51.08 34.41
C GLY A 220 -17.41 -50.38 35.75
N HIS A 221 -16.99 -49.11 35.71
CA HIS A 221 -16.63 -48.31 36.87
C HIS A 221 -17.81 -47.51 37.44
N THR A 222 -17.65 -47.02 38.68
CA THR A 222 -18.68 -46.16 39.30
C THR A 222 -18.59 -44.77 38.70
N LEU A 223 -19.73 -44.23 38.27
CA LEU A 223 -19.84 -42.87 37.76
C LEU A 223 -20.64 -42.00 38.73
N THR A 224 -20.30 -40.71 38.77
CA THR A 224 -21.12 -39.71 39.44
C THR A 224 -21.29 -38.48 38.56
N PHE A 225 -22.52 -37.99 38.46
CA PHE A 225 -22.90 -36.88 37.59
C PHE A 225 -23.40 -35.69 38.39
N GLY A 226 -23.10 -34.50 37.89
CA GLY A 226 -23.37 -33.27 38.61
C GLY A 226 -22.93 -32.02 37.89
N TYR A 227 -22.56 -31.01 38.67
CA TYR A 227 -22.24 -29.69 38.16
C TYR A 227 -21.42 -28.88 39.15
N THR A 228 -20.71 -27.88 38.65
CA THR A 228 -20.04 -26.85 39.44
C THR A 228 -20.82 -25.55 39.34
N LEU A 229 -21.08 -24.92 40.49
CA LEU A 229 -21.87 -23.70 40.61
C LEU A 229 -21.02 -22.54 41.14
N THR A 230 -21.18 -21.35 40.57
CA THR A 230 -20.58 -20.09 41.07
C THR A 230 -21.59 -18.94 41.03
N GLY A 231 -21.49 -17.98 41.96
CA GLY A 231 -22.40 -16.82 42.04
C GLY A 231 -23.63 -17.05 42.91
N SER A 232 -23.66 -18.16 43.64
CA SER A 232 -24.71 -18.54 44.58
C SER A 232 -24.25 -18.36 46.04
N THR A 233 -25.17 -18.55 46.99
CA THR A 233 -24.80 -18.63 48.42
C THR A 233 -24.03 -19.92 48.77
N THR A 234 -23.93 -20.90 47.87
CA THR A 234 -23.27 -22.20 48.13
C THR A 234 -22.55 -22.72 46.89
N ASP A 235 -21.46 -22.04 46.53
CA ASP A 235 -20.64 -22.35 45.35
C ASP A 235 -19.89 -23.70 45.46
N GLY A 236 -19.26 -24.12 44.35
CA GLY A 236 -18.42 -25.31 44.24
C GLY A 236 -19.11 -26.52 43.60
N ALA A 237 -18.36 -27.60 43.42
CA ALA A 237 -18.83 -28.83 42.77
C ALA A 237 -19.92 -29.55 43.59
N LYS A 238 -20.91 -30.11 42.88
CA LYS A 238 -22.04 -30.88 43.40
C LYS A 238 -22.22 -32.11 42.53
N TYR A 239 -22.15 -33.31 43.10
CA TYR A 239 -22.30 -34.57 42.37
C TYR A 239 -23.46 -35.41 42.95
N PRO A 240 -24.71 -35.02 42.69
CA PRO A 240 -25.88 -35.63 43.34
C PRO A 240 -26.25 -37.01 42.79
N ILE A 241 -25.79 -37.40 41.60
CA ILE A 241 -26.21 -38.65 40.96
C ILE A 241 -25.08 -39.67 40.99
N LEU A 242 -25.21 -40.73 41.79
CA LEU A 242 -24.27 -41.85 41.82
C LEU A 242 -24.82 -43.02 41.00
N ARG A 243 -23.97 -43.62 40.17
CA ARG A 243 -24.24 -44.87 39.47
C ARG A 243 -23.11 -45.87 39.80
N PRO A 244 -23.40 -46.92 40.58
CA PRO A 244 -22.44 -47.99 40.85
C PRO A 244 -21.98 -48.72 39.59
N GLY A 245 -20.75 -49.26 39.59
CA GLY A 245 -20.18 -50.05 38.51
C GLY A 245 -21.07 -51.23 38.09
N GLY A 246 -21.18 -51.50 36.79
CA GLY A 246 -22.00 -52.61 36.24
C GLY A 246 -23.53 -52.41 36.26
N ASN A 247 -24.06 -51.41 36.96
CA ASN A 247 -25.49 -51.07 36.93
C ASN A 247 -25.88 -50.29 35.65
N ASN A 248 -25.94 -51.00 34.52
CA ASN A 248 -26.17 -50.42 33.20
C ASN A 248 -27.65 -50.15 32.90
N PHE A 249 -27.95 -49.07 32.17
CA PHE A 249 -29.28 -48.78 31.63
C PHE A 249 -29.20 -47.87 30.40
N ASN A 250 -30.17 -48.00 29.50
CA ASN A 250 -30.22 -47.27 28.22
C ASN A 250 -31.24 -46.14 28.25
N VAL A 251 -31.11 -45.17 27.33
CA VAL A 251 -32.11 -44.12 27.10
C VAL A 251 -33.48 -44.74 26.84
N GLY A 252 -34.51 -44.24 27.54
CA GLY A 252 -35.87 -44.77 27.47
C GLY A 252 -36.13 -45.97 28.37
N GLY A 253 -35.15 -46.42 29.16
CA GLY A 253 -35.30 -47.44 30.22
C GLY A 253 -35.52 -46.84 31.62
N THR A 254 -35.98 -47.68 32.55
CA THR A 254 -36.02 -47.34 33.99
C THR A 254 -34.62 -47.41 34.61
N LEU A 255 -34.38 -46.66 35.69
CA LEU A 255 -33.12 -46.75 36.42
C LEU A 255 -32.94 -48.13 37.05
N ALA A 256 -31.72 -48.68 36.95
CA ALA A 256 -31.34 -49.89 37.67
C ALA A 256 -31.31 -49.65 39.19
N SER A 257 -31.48 -50.72 39.97
CA SER A 257 -31.40 -50.66 41.43
C SER A 257 -30.03 -50.16 41.90
N GLY A 258 -30.01 -49.26 42.88
CA GLY A 258 -28.78 -48.68 43.44
C GLY A 258 -28.25 -47.42 42.73
N ILE A 259 -28.87 -46.99 41.63
CA ILE A 259 -28.60 -45.68 41.02
C ILE A 259 -29.38 -44.60 41.77
N THR A 260 -28.75 -43.46 42.07
CA THR A 260 -29.43 -42.34 42.74
C THR A 260 -30.57 -41.80 41.87
N ALA A 261 -31.73 -41.61 42.49
CA ALA A 261 -32.88 -41.01 41.85
C ALA A 261 -32.59 -39.58 41.36
N PRO A 262 -33.33 -39.07 40.35
CA PRO A 262 -33.21 -37.69 39.89
C PRO A 262 -33.23 -36.67 41.04
N ASN A 263 -32.33 -35.69 40.98
CA ASN A 263 -32.14 -34.69 42.03
C ASN A 263 -32.53 -33.29 41.54
N ALA A 264 -33.07 -32.46 42.43
CA ALA A 264 -33.25 -31.04 42.17
C ALA A 264 -32.94 -30.22 43.44
N ALA A 265 -32.07 -29.22 43.31
CA ALA A 265 -31.64 -28.36 44.42
C ALA A 265 -31.88 -26.88 44.09
N THR A 266 -32.28 -26.11 45.09
CA THR A 266 -32.50 -24.66 44.98
C THR A 266 -31.33 -23.91 45.61
N TYR A 267 -30.87 -22.86 44.92
CA TYR A 267 -29.78 -22.01 45.35
C TYR A 267 -30.22 -20.55 45.27
N SER A 268 -29.97 -19.79 46.33
CA SER A 268 -30.17 -18.34 46.31
C SER A 268 -28.97 -17.66 45.67
N GLN A 269 -29.21 -16.54 44.98
CA GLN A 269 -28.17 -15.64 44.50
C GLN A 269 -27.27 -15.22 45.68
N GLY A 270 -25.96 -15.45 45.56
CA GLY A 270 -25.00 -15.07 46.59
C GLY A 270 -24.48 -13.66 46.40
N ALA A 271 -23.95 -13.07 47.49
CA ALA A 271 -23.12 -11.87 47.43
C ALA A 271 -21.65 -12.19 47.06
N SER A 272 -21.37 -13.43 46.67
CA SER A 272 -20.03 -13.91 46.32
C SER A 272 -19.46 -13.06 45.18
N THR A 273 -18.38 -12.34 45.46
CA THR A 273 -17.56 -11.67 44.44
C THR A 273 -16.63 -12.65 43.72
N ALA A 274 -16.68 -13.95 44.07
CA ALA A 274 -15.89 -14.97 43.43
C ALA A 274 -16.35 -15.14 41.97
N LYS A 275 -15.55 -14.57 41.07
CA LYS A 275 -15.70 -14.74 39.62
C LYS A 275 -14.81 -15.89 39.17
N LEU A 276 -15.27 -16.65 38.19
CA LEU A 276 -14.38 -17.52 37.44
C LEU A 276 -13.35 -16.63 36.74
N LEU A 277 -12.07 -16.98 36.85
CA LEU A 277 -11.02 -16.31 36.09
C LEU A 277 -11.31 -16.48 34.60
N LYS A 278 -10.98 -15.46 33.79
CA LYS A 278 -11.06 -15.57 32.32
C LYS A 278 -10.06 -16.62 31.82
N ASN A 279 -10.20 -17.04 30.58
CA ASN A 279 -9.26 -17.97 29.95
C ASN A 279 -7.81 -17.39 30.00
N PRO A 280 -6.77 -18.21 30.23
CA PRO A 280 -5.38 -17.76 30.16
C PRO A 280 -5.01 -17.00 28.88
N LEU A 281 -5.58 -17.38 27.72
CA LEU A 281 -5.39 -16.70 26.43
C LEU A 281 -6.04 -15.32 26.39
N TRP A 282 -7.19 -15.15 27.05
CA TRP A 282 -7.82 -13.83 27.21
C TRP A 282 -6.91 -12.88 27.97
N TYR A 283 -6.28 -13.35 29.07
CA TYR A 283 -5.32 -12.54 29.80
C TYR A 283 -4.03 -12.30 29.00
N ALA A 284 -3.55 -13.28 28.23
CA ALA A 284 -2.41 -13.09 27.34
C ALA A 284 -2.67 -12.01 26.28
N ALA A 285 -3.87 -11.96 25.72
CA ALA A 285 -4.28 -10.89 24.80
C ALA A 285 -4.30 -9.54 25.51
N LYS A 286 -4.99 -9.43 26.65
CA LYS A 286 -5.04 -8.18 27.43
C LYS A 286 -3.65 -7.63 27.77
N TYR A 287 -2.79 -8.47 28.36
CA TYR A 287 -1.48 -8.03 28.82
C TYR A 287 -0.41 -7.97 27.72
N GLY A 288 -0.64 -8.61 26.57
CA GLY A 288 0.27 -8.61 25.43
C GLY A 288 -0.15 -7.69 24.28
N GLY A 289 -1.38 -7.18 24.25
CA GLY A 289 -1.92 -6.36 23.17
C GLY A 289 -1.98 -4.88 23.46
N PHE A 290 -1.90 -4.48 24.73
CA PHE A 290 -2.20 -3.12 25.11
C PHE A 290 -1.16 -2.10 24.61
N THR A 291 -1.62 -0.86 24.45
CA THR A 291 -0.79 0.31 24.18
C THR A 291 -0.92 1.27 25.35
N GLU A 292 0.20 1.56 26.02
CA GLU A 292 0.23 2.44 27.19
C GLU A 292 -0.06 3.89 26.78
N SER A 293 -1.06 4.50 27.39
CA SER A 293 -1.48 5.88 27.09
C SER A 293 -0.59 6.93 27.77
N THR A 294 0.15 6.56 28.81
CA THR A 294 1.05 7.46 29.57
C THR A 294 2.42 6.84 29.88
N PRO A 295 3.30 6.64 28.88
CA PRO A 295 4.55 5.87 29.02
C PRO A 295 5.66 6.55 29.86
N GLY A 296 5.38 7.68 30.52
CA GLY A 296 6.38 8.51 31.19
C GLY A 296 6.65 8.21 32.67
N THR A 297 5.79 7.45 33.37
CA THR A 297 5.93 7.24 34.83
C THR A 297 5.47 5.85 35.28
N GLY A 298 6.40 4.89 35.38
CA GLY A 298 6.18 3.60 36.05
C GLY A 298 6.30 2.37 35.13
N THR A 299 6.04 1.18 35.68
CA THR A 299 5.93 -0.07 34.92
C THR A 299 4.62 -0.06 34.13
N PRO A 300 4.66 -0.05 32.78
CA PRO A 300 3.46 0.12 31.95
C PRO A 300 2.48 -1.01 32.13
N ALA A 301 1.21 -0.68 32.27
CA ALA A 301 0.19 -1.63 32.68
C ALA A 301 -1.16 -1.29 32.00
N PRO A 302 -1.94 -2.29 31.56
CA PRO A 302 -3.24 -2.08 30.93
C PRO A 302 -4.31 -1.69 31.95
N ASN A 303 -4.20 -0.48 32.50
CA ASN A 303 -5.02 0.02 33.61
C ASN A 303 -6.29 0.72 33.12
N LEU A 304 -6.33 1.19 31.87
CA LEU A 304 -7.51 1.75 31.23
C LEU A 304 -8.05 0.77 30.18
N THR A 305 -9.37 0.65 30.07
CA THR A 305 -10.01 -0.23 29.08
C THR A 305 -9.61 0.17 27.65
N SER A 306 -9.54 1.48 27.37
CA SER A 306 -9.12 2.04 26.08
C SER A 306 -7.71 1.66 25.62
N GLU A 307 -6.87 1.12 26.50
CA GLU A 307 -5.51 0.70 26.14
C GLU A 307 -5.45 -0.70 25.54
N TRP A 308 -6.45 -1.55 25.81
CA TRP A 308 -6.46 -2.96 25.41
C TRP A 308 -7.76 -3.44 24.76
N ASP A 309 -8.84 -2.66 24.86
CA ASP A 309 -10.18 -2.98 24.37
C ASP A 309 -10.87 -1.67 23.95
N ARG A 310 -10.87 -1.43 22.63
CA ARG A 310 -11.32 -0.17 22.02
C ARG A 310 -12.59 -0.32 21.21
N VAL A 311 -12.92 -1.53 20.80
CA VAL A 311 -14.06 -1.85 19.95
C VAL A 311 -14.72 -3.14 20.45
N ASP A 312 -15.95 -3.35 20.04
CA ASP A 312 -16.56 -4.67 20.12
C ASP A 312 -15.89 -5.61 19.10
N ASN A 313 -15.40 -6.76 19.56
CA ASN A 313 -14.63 -7.70 18.73
C ASN A 313 -15.48 -8.36 17.63
N ILE A 314 -16.82 -8.31 17.73
CA ILE A 314 -17.75 -8.83 16.74
C ILE A 314 -18.13 -7.74 15.73
N THR A 315 -18.46 -6.53 16.19
CA THR A 315 -18.94 -5.47 15.31
C THR A 315 -17.84 -4.55 14.78
N GLY A 316 -16.66 -4.54 15.39
CA GLY A 316 -15.55 -3.64 15.07
C GLY A 316 -15.84 -2.17 15.40
N LEU A 317 -16.84 -1.90 16.25
CA LEU A 317 -17.30 -0.55 16.58
C LEU A 317 -17.13 -0.27 18.07
N PRO A 318 -16.80 0.97 18.46
CA PRO A 318 -16.74 1.32 19.87
C PRO A 318 -18.14 1.32 20.53
N THR A 319 -18.23 0.80 21.75
CA THR A 319 -19.42 0.78 22.60
C THR A 319 -19.38 1.93 23.63
N THR A 320 -20.56 2.39 24.05
CA THR A 320 -20.69 3.37 25.14
C THR A 320 -21.57 2.82 26.25
N GLY A 321 -21.09 2.91 27.50
CA GLY A 321 -21.89 2.53 28.68
C GLY A 321 -22.15 1.04 28.86
N LEU A 322 -21.39 0.15 28.20
CA LEU A 322 -21.55 -1.29 28.38
C LEU A 322 -20.92 -1.74 29.70
N TYR A 323 -21.69 -2.44 30.53
CA TYR A 323 -21.23 -3.03 31.79
C TYR A 323 -21.28 -4.55 31.73
N VAL A 324 -20.12 -5.21 31.82
CA VAL A 324 -20.04 -6.68 31.93
C VAL A 324 -19.45 -7.04 33.30
N GLY A 325 -20.23 -7.76 34.11
CA GLY A 325 -19.81 -8.17 35.44
C GLY A 325 -19.44 -7.00 36.38
N GLY A 326 -20.05 -5.82 36.19
CA GLY A 326 -19.80 -4.62 37.00
C GLY A 326 -18.55 -3.81 36.61
N VAL A 327 -17.89 -4.14 35.49
CA VAL A 327 -16.81 -3.35 34.90
C VAL A 327 -17.40 -2.52 33.76
N LEU A 328 -17.11 -1.22 33.73
CA LEU A 328 -17.44 -0.36 32.59
C LEU A 328 -16.44 -0.65 31.46
N CYS A 329 -16.96 -1.16 30.35
CA CYS A 329 -16.19 -1.40 29.14
C CYS A 329 -16.65 -0.39 28.10
N SER A 330 -15.90 0.70 28.06
CA SER A 330 -16.06 1.73 27.06
C SER A 330 -14.65 2.25 26.77
N PRO A 331 -14.26 2.30 25.49
CA PRO A 331 -15.10 2.16 24.32
C PRO A 331 -15.31 0.71 23.79
N GLY A 332 -15.07 -0.37 24.53
CA GLY A 332 -15.10 -1.74 23.98
C GLY A 332 -16.07 -2.74 24.64
N ASP A 333 -15.92 -4.04 24.38
CA ASP A 333 -16.87 -5.08 24.81
C ASP A 333 -16.41 -5.92 26.02
N CYS A 334 -15.35 -5.49 26.70
CA CYS A 334 -14.59 -6.23 27.71
C CYS A 334 -13.84 -7.46 27.14
N ILE A 335 -13.57 -7.50 25.85
CA ILE A 335 -12.76 -8.50 25.19
C ILE A 335 -11.57 -7.78 24.55
N PRO A 336 -10.32 -8.19 24.80
CA PRO A 336 -9.18 -7.51 24.19
C PRO A 336 -9.26 -7.55 22.66
N ASP A 337 -9.00 -6.44 21.97
CA ASP A 337 -9.14 -6.32 20.51
C ASP A 337 -8.30 -7.38 19.73
N ASN A 338 -7.23 -7.87 20.36
CA ASN A 338 -6.29 -8.87 19.84
C ASN A 338 -6.60 -10.31 20.28
N TYR A 339 -7.79 -10.55 20.85
CA TYR A 339 -8.31 -11.85 21.25
C TYR A 339 -9.38 -12.34 20.28
N TYR A 340 -9.16 -13.51 19.70
CA TYR A 340 -10.05 -14.12 18.72
C TYR A 340 -10.65 -15.40 19.29
N ASP A 341 -11.96 -15.38 19.58
CA ASP A 341 -12.71 -16.55 20.06
C ASP A 341 -13.27 -17.35 18.88
N VAL A 342 -12.57 -18.42 18.51
CA VAL A 342 -12.86 -19.27 17.35
C VAL A 342 -13.50 -20.58 17.81
N ARG A 343 -14.66 -20.47 18.46
CA ARG A 343 -15.51 -21.64 18.76
C ARG A 343 -16.19 -22.20 17.52
N ASN A 344 -16.40 -21.36 16.51
CA ASN A 344 -16.84 -21.78 15.18
C ASN A 344 -15.61 -21.92 14.26
N PRO A 345 -15.27 -23.14 13.80
CA PRO A 345 -14.13 -23.35 12.92
C PRO A 345 -14.22 -22.57 11.59
N ALA A 346 -15.41 -22.18 11.14
CA ALA A 346 -15.58 -21.32 9.96
C ALA A 346 -14.96 -19.92 10.14
N ASN A 347 -14.81 -19.45 11.39
CA ASN A 347 -14.24 -18.14 11.71
C ASN A 347 -12.71 -18.20 11.88
N LEU A 348 -12.09 -19.39 11.82
CA LEU A 348 -10.64 -19.54 12.00
C LEU A 348 -9.86 -18.86 10.88
N VAL A 349 -10.32 -19.03 9.65
CA VAL A 349 -9.69 -18.41 8.48
C VAL A 349 -9.75 -16.88 8.61
N THR A 350 -10.92 -16.33 8.92
CA THR A 350 -11.10 -14.89 9.15
C THR A 350 -10.18 -14.36 10.25
N ALA A 351 -10.14 -15.03 11.41
CA ALA A 351 -9.27 -14.63 12.52
C ALA A 351 -7.78 -14.68 12.14
N MET A 352 -7.34 -15.74 11.46
CA MET A 352 -5.95 -15.86 10.98
C MET A 352 -5.61 -14.81 9.92
N SER A 353 -6.53 -14.52 8.99
CA SER A 353 -6.38 -13.43 8.02
C SER A 353 -6.22 -12.09 8.73
N THR A 354 -7.09 -11.75 9.69
CA THR A 354 -6.96 -10.49 10.44
C THR A 354 -5.64 -10.40 11.22
N ILE A 355 -5.17 -11.51 11.81
CA ILE A 355 -3.86 -11.55 12.51
C ILE A 355 -2.72 -11.33 11.53
N PHE A 356 -2.71 -12.01 10.38
CA PHE A 356 -1.67 -11.83 9.38
C PHE A 356 -1.71 -10.44 8.75
N ASP A 357 -2.89 -9.89 8.50
CA ASP A 357 -3.07 -8.53 7.99
C ASP A 357 -2.63 -7.45 8.99
N ALA A 358 -2.78 -7.71 10.29
CA ALA A 358 -2.31 -6.82 11.35
C ALA A 358 -0.79 -6.98 11.60
N ALA A 359 -0.24 -8.16 11.33
CA ALA A 359 1.20 -8.41 11.35
C ALA A 359 1.91 -7.92 10.07
N SER A 360 1.19 -7.76 8.95
CA SER A 360 1.73 -7.39 7.64
C SER A 360 1.87 -5.89 7.40
N THR A 361 1.56 -5.00 8.35
CA THR A 361 1.89 -3.57 8.19
C THR A 361 3.37 -3.34 8.52
N PRO A 362 4.25 -2.94 7.58
CA PRO A 362 4.01 -2.43 6.22
C PRO A 362 4.09 -3.52 5.15
N ASP A 363 3.10 -3.59 4.26
CA ASP A 363 3.16 -4.43 3.06
C ASP A 363 4.07 -3.75 2.05
N SER A 364 5.39 -3.93 2.26
CA SER A 364 6.45 -3.41 1.41
C SER A 364 6.43 -3.97 -0.01
N ALA A 365 5.56 -4.94 -0.32
CA ALA A 365 5.41 -5.46 -1.67
C ALA A 365 4.81 -4.40 -2.61
N ALA A 366 3.75 -3.69 -2.19
CA ALA A 366 3.17 -2.61 -2.98
C ALA A 366 4.11 -1.39 -3.05
N SER A 367 4.87 -1.12 -1.98
CA SER A 367 5.87 -0.04 -1.96
C SER A 367 7.22 -0.41 -2.57
N SER A 368 7.45 -1.67 -2.97
CA SER A 368 8.75 -2.08 -3.52
C SER A 368 9.00 -1.41 -4.86
N VAL A 369 7.97 -1.36 -5.71
CA VAL A 369 8.01 -0.66 -7.00
C VAL A 369 7.71 0.84 -6.85
N ALA A 370 7.13 1.28 -5.71
CA ALA A 370 6.90 2.69 -5.45
C ALA A 370 8.14 3.36 -4.84
N THR A 371 8.68 4.37 -5.51
CA THR A 371 9.90 5.04 -5.09
C THR A 371 9.82 6.54 -5.25
N ASN A 372 10.64 7.31 -4.52
CA ASN A 372 10.71 8.77 -4.69
C ASN A 372 11.56 9.08 -5.93
N THR A 373 10.93 9.28 -7.08
CA THR A 373 11.65 9.10 -8.36
C THR A 373 12.49 10.27 -8.83
N ALA A 374 12.10 11.54 -8.67
CA ALA A 374 12.86 12.60 -9.35
C ALA A 374 13.03 13.90 -8.58
N ASN A 375 14.09 14.61 -8.97
CA ASN A 375 14.36 15.98 -8.59
C ASN A 375 14.57 16.82 -9.86
N LEU A 376 14.16 18.10 -9.80
CA LEU A 376 14.40 19.05 -10.88
C LEU A 376 15.15 20.25 -10.33
N GLN A 377 16.25 20.61 -11.00
CA GLN A 377 16.96 21.85 -10.70
C GLN A 377 16.49 22.98 -11.63
N VAL A 378 16.14 24.11 -11.04
CA VAL A 378 16.01 25.39 -11.75
C VAL A 378 16.70 26.48 -10.93
N ASP A 379 17.62 27.21 -11.55
CA ASP A 379 18.51 28.15 -10.88
C ASP A 379 19.19 27.50 -9.66
N ASN A 380 18.94 28.01 -8.45
CA ASN A 380 19.47 27.48 -7.19
C ASN A 380 18.42 26.69 -6.40
N TYR A 381 17.40 26.13 -7.05
CA TYR A 381 16.34 25.36 -6.40
C TYR A 381 16.27 23.95 -6.94
N VAL A 382 16.01 23.00 -6.05
CA VAL A 382 15.73 21.60 -6.32
C VAL A 382 14.31 21.30 -5.84
N PHE A 383 13.43 20.90 -6.77
CA PHE A 383 12.10 20.42 -6.44
C PHE A 383 12.14 18.90 -6.24
N GLN A 384 11.69 18.42 -5.08
CA GLN A 384 11.71 17.01 -4.72
C GLN A 384 10.30 16.51 -4.43
N ALA A 385 9.88 15.46 -5.15
CA ALA A 385 8.68 14.71 -4.85
C ALA A 385 8.96 13.64 -3.78
N LYS A 386 8.05 13.51 -2.81
CA LYS A 386 8.11 12.46 -1.78
C LYS A 386 6.74 11.82 -1.53
N PHE A 387 6.75 10.62 -0.95
CA PHE A 387 5.56 9.99 -0.40
C PHE A 387 5.78 9.36 0.98
N ASN A 388 4.67 9.16 1.69
CA ASN A 388 4.62 8.44 2.96
C ASN A 388 3.89 7.08 2.76
N PRO A 389 4.57 5.93 2.89
CA PRO A 389 3.97 4.61 2.67
C PRO A 389 2.93 4.20 3.73
N ALA A 390 2.87 4.87 4.89
CA ALA A 390 1.92 4.53 5.96
C ALA A 390 0.48 4.92 5.61
N ASN A 391 0.31 5.99 4.84
CA ASN A 391 -0.98 6.63 4.56
C ASN A 391 -1.17 7.00 3.07
N TRP A 392 -0.13 6.83 2.26
CA TRP A 392 -0.05 7.20 0.84
C TRP A 392 -0.37 8.68 0.60
N SER A 393 0.16 9.56 1.44
CA SER A 393 0.19 11.01 1.16
C SER A 393 1.50 11.42 0.50
N GLY A 394 1.45 12.49 -0.30
CA GLY A 394 2.61 13.05 -0.98
C GLY A 394 3.09 14.36 -0.38
N GLN A 395 4.32 14.73 -0.75
CA GLN A 395 4.91 16.04 -0.52
C GLN A 395 5.63 16.49 -1.79
N LEU A 396 5.58 17.80 -2.06
CA LEU A 396 6.45 18.44 -3.04
C LEU A 396 7.25 19.52 -2.31
N LEU A 397 8.54 19.28 -2.17
CA LEU A 397 9.45 20.16 -1.45
C LEU A 397 10.19 21.05 -2.44
N SER A 398 10.38 22.31 -2.07
CA SER A 398 11.36 23.19 -2.70
C SER A 398 12.57 23.36 -1.79
N LEU A 399 13.72 22.94 -2.26
CA LEU A 399 14.99 22.99 -1.54
C LEU A 399 15.92 23.98 -2.25
N ARG A 400 16.40 24.99 -1.54
CA ARG A 400 17.40 25.91 -2.08
C ARG A 400 18.79 25.30 -1.92
N LEU A 401 19.55 25.31 -3.01
CA LEU A 401 20.97 25.03 -3.06
C LEU A 401 21.75 26.19 -2.43
N GLU A 402 22.47 25.91 -1.36
CA GLU A 402 23.31 26.87 -0.64
C GLU A 402 24.72 26.29 -0.51
N VAL A 403 25.74 27.00 -1.00
CA VAL A 403 27.15 26.60 -0.85
C VAL A 403 27.71 27.25 0.41
N VAL A 404 28.06 26.44 1.40
CA VAL A 404 28.63 26.87 2.67
C VAL A 404 29.95 26.15 2.89
N ASN A 405 31.07 26.88 2.98
CA ASN A 405 32.43 26.30 3.16
C ASN A 405 32.81 25.24 2.11
N ASN A 406 32.53 25.49 0.83
CA ASN A 406 32.69 24.52 -0.28
C ASN A 406 31.83 23.25 -0.18
N LEU A 407 30.93 23.13 0.81
CA LEU A 407 29.92 22.07 0.86
C LEU A 407 28.59 22.57 0.29
N VAL A 408 27.96 21.73 -0.52
CA VAL A 408 26.61 21.96 -1.02
C VAL A 408 25.61 21.53 0.05
N THR A 409 24.69 22.42 0.41
CA THR A 409 23.60 22.16 1.35
C THR A 409 22.26 22.47 0.70
N LEU A 410 21.23 21.72 1.08
CA LEU A 410 19.86 21.88 0.57
C LEU A 410 18.95 22.32 1.71
N THR A 411 18.47 23.56 1.65
CA THR A 411 17.59 24.15 2.67
C THR A 411 16.15 24.18 2.16
N GLN A 412 15.25 23.45 2.83
CA GLN A 412 13.82 23.50 2.50
C GLN A 412 13.26 24.92 2.67
N LYS A 413 12.57 25.44 1.65
CA LYS A 413 11.90 26.74 1.68
C LYS A 413 10.39 26.63 1.78
N TRP A 414 9.78 25.63 1.15
CA TRP A 414 8.35 25.35 1.28
C TRP A 414 8.05 23.87 1.02
N ASP A 415 6.88 23.44 1.48
CA ASP A 415 6.25 22.13 1.22
C ASP A 415 4.81 22.38 0.74
N ALA A 416 4.46 21.85 -0.44
CA ALA A 416 3.14 22.02 -1.02
C ALA A 416 2.01 21.32 -0.24
N ALA A 417 2.31 20.23 0.47
CA ALA A 417 1.32 19.43 1.18
C ALA A 417 0.53 20.24 2.24
N PRO A 418 1.17 20.86 3.25
CA PRO A 418 0.46 21.66 4.24
C PRO A 418 -0.16 22.93 3.66
N LEU A 419 0.38 23.46 2.55
CA LEU A 419 -0.21 24.61 1.85
C LEU A 419 -1.52 24.21 1.18
N LEU A 420 -1.58 23.04 0.55
CA LEU A 420 -2.79 22.50 -0.08
C LEU A 420 -3.86 22.15 0.96
N ASP A 421 -3.48 21.58 2.10
CA ASP A 421 -4.40 21.26 3.19
C ASP A 421 -5.11 22.49 3.78
N ALA A 422 -4.50 23.67 3.67
CA ALA A 422 -5.06 24.94 4.10
C ALA A 422 -6.03 25.57 3.08
N VAL A 423 -6.09 25.07 1.84
CA VAL A 423 -6.96 25.61 0.78
C VAL A 423 -8.38 25.05 0.92
N ALA A 424 -9.38 25.93 0.85
CA ALA A 424 -10.77 25.50 0.84
C ALA A 424 -11.07 24.66 -0.43
N PRO A 425 -11.71 23.48 -0.33
CA PRO A 425 -11.94 22.60 -1.49
C PRO A 425 -12.70 23.27 -2.66
N ALA A 426 -13.58 24.22 -2.35
CA ALA A 426 -14.36 24.97 -3.34
C ALA A 426 -13.55 26.06 -4.08
N SER A 427 -12.42 26.53 -3.54
CA SER A 427 -11.58 27.55 -4.19
C SER A 427 -10.51 26.96 -5.11
N ARG A 428 -10.30 25.64 -5.09
CA ARG A 428 -9.33 24.96 -5.94
C ARG A 428 -9.76 24.98 -7.41
N VAL A 429 -8.83 25.29 -8.30
CA VAL A 429 -9.02 25.23 -9.76
C VAL A 429 -8.71 23.81 -10.23
N ILE A 430 -9.72 22.94 -10.19
CA ILE A 430 -9.60 21.54 -10.62
C ILE A 430 -10.43 21.36 -11.88
N LEU A 431 -9.78 20.87 -12.93
CA LEU A 431 -10.34 20.68 -14.27
C LEU A 431 -10.43 19.19 -14.61
N THR A 432 -11.31 18.85 -15.55
CA THR A 432 -11.46 17.48 -16.07
C THR A 432 -12.15 17.52 -17.44
N LYS A 433 -12.04 16.45 -18.23
CA LYS A 433 -12.98 16.20 -19.34
C LYS A 433 -14.31 15.74 -18.75
N GLY A 434 -15.42 16.28 -19.21
CA GLY A 434 -16.74 16.01 -18.64
C GLY A 434 -17.85 16.08 -19.67
N THR A 435 -18.91 16.84 -19.40
CA THR A 435 -19.99 17.07 -20.37
C THR A 435 -19.54 17.80 -21.65
N SER A 436 -18.36 18.41 -21.63
CA SER A 436 -17.60 18.89 -22.78
C SER A 436 -16.11 18.55 -22.61
N ASP A 437 -15.29 18.85 -23.61
CA ASP A 437 -13.83 18.63 -23.62
C ASP A 437 -13.03 19.46 -22.61
N GLY A 438 -13.67 20.06 -21.60
CA GLY A 438 -13.01 20.81 -20.54
C GLY A 438 -14.03 21.47 -19.66
N VAL A 439 -14.14 21.01 -18.42
CA VAL A 439 -15.06 21.52 -17.40
C VAL A 439 -14.39 21.60 -16.03
N SER A 440 -15.03 22.27 -15.07
CA SER A 440 -14.63 22.13 -13.67
C SER A 440 -14.92 20.73 -13.15
N PHE A 441 -14.06 20.19 -12.30
CA PHE A 441 -14.26 18.94 -11.58
C PHE A 441 -15.30 19.10 -10.46
N ASP A 442 -16.54 19.34 -10.87
CA ASP A 442 -17.71 19.49 -10.02
C ASP A 442 -18.80 18.50 -10.47
N TRP A 443 -19.59 18.02 -9.52
CA TRP A 443 -20.56 16.93 -9.76
C TRP A 443 -21.49 17.18 -10.96
N ALA A 444 -22.03 18.40 -11.09
CA ALA A 444 -22.96 18.76 -12.15
C ALA A 444 -22.32 18.85 -13.54
N SER A 445 -21.00 19.00 -13.61
CA SER A 445 -20.24 19.16 -14.86
C SER A 445 -19.80 17.81 -15.45
N LEU A 446 -19.85 16.74 -14.65
CA LEU A 446 -19.46 15.39 -15.05
C LEU A 446 -20.50 14.73 -15.94
N THR A 447 -20.04 13.83 -16.81
CA THR A 447 -20.93 12.93 -17.57
C THR A 447 -21.67 11.96 -16.65
N ILE A 448 -22.78 11.40 -17.13
CA ILE A 448 -23.55 10.38 -16.40
C ILE A 448 -22.67 9.15 -16.08
N ASN A 449 -21.78 8.77 -17.00
CA ASN A 449 -20.87 7.64 -16.79
C ASN A 449 -19.88 7.91 -15.65
N GLN A 450 -19.25 9.10 -15.64
CA GLN A 450 -18.35 9.51 -14.57
C GLN A 450 -19.06 9.59 -13.20
N GLN A 451 -20.27 10.15 -13.17
CA GLN A 451 -21.09 10.17 -11.96
C GLN A 451 -21.42 8.74 -11.47
N THR A 452 -21.71 7.82 -12.40
CA THR A 452 -21.99 6.41 -12.07
C THR A 452 -20.75 5.72 -11.48
N LEU A 453 -19.57 5.94 -12.05
CA LEU A 453 -18.31 5.41 -11.53
C LEU A 453 -18.03 5.93 -10.11
N LEU A 454 -18.20 7.23 -9.87
CA LEU A 454 -18.02 7.81 -8.53
C LEU A 454 -19.11 7.38 -7.54
N ASN A 455 -20.32 7.06 -7.99
CA ASN A 455 -21.36 6.48 -7.13
C ASN A 455 -21.06 5.03 -6.74
N THR A 456 -20.13 4.37 -7.41
CA THR A 456 -19.76 2.96 -7.17
C THR A 456 -18.53 2.89 -6.26
N ASN A 457 -18.68 2.31 -5.07
CA ASN A 457 -17.58 2.17 -4.12
C ASN A 457 -16.56 1.09 -4.53
N ALA A 458 -15.49 0.94 -3.74
CA ALA A 458 -14.40 0.00 -4.03
C ALA A 458 -14.83 -1.48 -4.07
N LEU A 459 -16.01 -1.82 -3.56
CA LEU A 459 -16.59 -3.17 -3.62
C LEU A 459 -17.50 -3.36 -4.84
N GLY A 460 -17.61 -2.37 -5.73
CA GLY A 460 -18.48 -2.42 -6.90
C GLY A 460 -19.96 -2.12 -6.60
N VAL A 461 -20.28 -1.61 -5.41
CA VAL A 461 -21.66 -1.29 -5.01
C VAL A 461 -21.94 0.18 -5.28
N ASN A 462 -23.02 0.47 -6.01
CA ASN A 462 -23.54 1.83 -6.15
C ASN A 462 -24.29 2.23 -4.87
N ASP A 463 -23.73 3.18 -4.13
CA ASP A 463 -24.25 3.65 -2.84
C ASP A 463 -24.71 5.12 -2.87
N GLY A 464 -24.73 5.74 -4.05
CA GLY A 464 -25.20 7.12 -4.22
C GLY A 464 -24.31 8.19 -3.58
N MET A 465 -23.10 7.85 -3.12
CA MET A 465 -22.21 8.79 -2.42
C MET A 465 -21.28 9.59 -3.37
N GLY A 466 -21.49 9.55 -4.68
CA GLY A 466 -20.55 10.10 -5.66
C GLY A 466 -20.26 11.59 -5.50
N ALA A 467 -21.26 12.42 -5.18
CA ALA A 467 -21.06 13.84 -4.91
C ALA A 467 -20.17 14.08 -3.67
N SER A 468 -20.40 13.32 -2.60
CA SER A 468 -19.56 13.36 -1.40
C SER A 468 -18.14 12.85 -1.68
N ARG A 469 -17.99 11.81 -2.50
CA ARG A 469 -16.66 11.31 -2.93
C ARG A 469 -15.92 12.36 -3.74
N LEU A 470 -16.59 13.05 -4.66
CA LEU A 470 -15.99 14.13 -5.42
C LEU A 470 -15.53 15.25 -4.48
N ALA A 471 -16.37 15.68 -3.53
CA ALA A 471 -15.97 16.67 -2.53
C ALA A 471 -14.73 16.22 -1.74
N TYR A 472 -14.67 14.94 -1.34
CA TYR A 472 -13.50 14.36 -0.69
C TYR A 472 -12.22 14.45 -1.56
N LEU A 473 -12.32 14.11 -2.84
CA LEU A 473 -11.21 14.21 -3.80
C LEU A 473 -10.74 15.67 -3.99
N ARG A 474 -11.67 16.63 -3.91
CA ARG A 474 -11.35 18.06 -3.88
C ARG A 474 -10.68 18.51 -2.57
N GLY A 475 -10.66 17.69 -1.53
CA GLY A 475 -10.00 17.95 -0.25
C GLY A 475 -10.96 18.12 0.93
N ASP A 476 -12.27 17.96 0.74
CA ASP A 476 -13.25 18.01 1.84
C ASP A 476 -13.05 16.84 2.81
N ASP A 477 -13.05 17.13 4.11
CA ASP A 477 -12.88 16.13 5.17
C ASP A 477 -14.16 15.89 5.98
N GLY A 478 -15.29 16.50 5.61
CA GLY A 478 -16.54 16.43 6.38
C GLY A 478 -17.15 15.02 6.45
N ASN A 479 -16.79 14.14 5.50
CA ASN A 479 -17.20 12.73 5.48
C ASN A 479 -16.11 11.76 5.93
N GLU A 480 -14.95 12.26 6.40
CA GLU A 480 -13.87 11.41 6.91
C GLU A 480 -14.21 10.83 8.29
N GLY A 481 -13.80 9.59 8.53
CA GLY A 481 -13.95 8.95 9.82
C GLY A 481 -13.68 7.46 9.76
N THR A 482 -13.99 6.75 10.84
CA THR A 482 -13.82 5.29 10.96
C THR A 482 -15.15 4.53 10.87
N GLY A 483 -16.27 5.24 10.77
CA GLY A 483 -17.60 4.66 10.66
C GLY A 483 -17.86 3.97 9.31
N PRO A 484 -18.82 3.05 9.24
CA PRO A 484 -19.07 2.20 8.06
C PRO A 484 -19.56 2.97 6.83
N THR A 485 -20.10 4.18 7.01
CA THR A 485 -20.56 5.07 5.94
C THR A 485 -19.62 6.26 5.72
N GLN A 486 -18.45 6.27 6.36
CA GLN A 486 -17.47 7.35 6.28
C GLN A 486 -16.32 6.96 5.35
N PHE A 487 -15.68 7.96 4.76
CA PHE A 487 -14.49 7.78 3.95
C PHE A 487 -13.23 7.67 4.82
N ARG A 488 -12.17 7.07 4.28
CA ARG A 488 -10.89 6.95 5.00
C ARG A 488 -10.43 8.32 5.48
N GLN A 489 -9.89 8.36 6.68
CA GLN A 489 -9.26 9.56 7.23
C GLN A 489 -7.89 9.79 6.58
N ARG A 490 -7.62 11.02 6.16
CA ARG A 490 -6.31 11.46 5.66
C ARG A 490 -5.44 12.10 6.74
N ASN A 491 -6.01 12.48 7.89
CA ASN A 491 -5.32 12.96 9.09
C ASN A 491 -4.37 14.17 8.87
N LYS A 492 -4.87 15.25 8.24
CA LYS A 492 -4.14 16.50 7.90
C LYS A 492 -3.42 17.24 9.06
N ALA A 493 -3.56 16.76 10.29
CA ALA A 493 -2.99 17.39 11.49
C ALA A 493 -1.50 17.08 11.72
N SER A 494 -0.91 16.15 10.96
CA SER A 494 0.53 15.85 10.98
C SER A 494 1.20 16.39 9.72
N ALA A 495 2.44 16.85 9.82
CA ALA A 495 3.23 17.31 8.68
C ALA A 495 3.44 16.22 7.60
N ASP A 496 3.30 14.95 7.97
CA ASP A 496 3.50 13.80 7.08
C ASP A 496 2.18 13.24 6.49
N ASN A 497 1.06 13.95 6.67
CA ASN A 497 -0.27 13.55 6.23
C ASN A 497 -0.92 14.71 5.45
N SER A 498 -1.49 14.44 4.28
CA SER A 498 -2.07 15.49 3.43
C SER A 498 -3.21 15.00 2.54
N VAL A 499 -4.01 15.93 2.02
CA VAL A 499 -4.90 15.67 0.87
C VAL A 499 -4.14 15.42 -0.42
N LEU A 500 -2.90 15.91 -0.53
CA LEU A 500 -2.02 15.61 -1.66
C LEU A 500 -1.70 14.11 -1.68
N GLY A 501 -2.05 13.44 -2.77
CA GLY A 501 -1.73 12.03 -2.98
C GLY A 501 -0.23 11.79 -3.07
N ASP A 502 0.20 10.56 -2.82
CA ASP A 502 1.60 10.17 -2.98
C ASP A 502 2.12 10.47 -4.39
N ILE A 503 3.33 11.04 -4.47
CA ILE A 503 4.04 11.26 -5.73
C ILE A 503 5.16 10.23 -5.79
N VAL A 504 4.97 9.24 -6.66
CA VAL A 504 5.87 8.10 -6.76
C VAL A 504 6.72 8.24 -8.01
N ASN A 505 6.19 7.94 -9.20
CA ASN A 505 6.98 7.89 -10.44
C ASN A 505 6.97 9.18 -11.27
N SER A 506 6.21 10.20 -10.84
CA SER A 506 6.17 11.48 -11.52
C SER A 506 7.32 12.37 -11.09
N GLY A 507 8.21 12.68 -12.02
CA GLY A 507 9.20 13.72 -11.85
C GLY A 507 8.59 15.13 -11.93
N PRO A 508 8.96 16.07 -11.04
CA PRO A 508 8.52 17.45 -11.14
C PRO A 508 9.01 18.13 -12.44
N LEU A 509 8.16 18.94 -13.06
CA LEU A 509 8.44 19.71 -14.28
C LEU A 509 8.23 21.20 -14.05
N TYR A 510 9.27 22.01 -14.18
CA TYR A 510 9.18 23.46 -14.07
C TYR A 510 8.92 24.09 -15.44
N VAL A 511 7.97 25.02 -15.47
CA VAL A 511 7.68 25.86 -16.63
C VAL A 511 7.70 27.32 -16.20
N GLY A 512 8.76 28.04 -16.57
CA GLY A 512 8.92 29.48 -16.38
C GLY A 512 8.67 30.27 -17.66
N GLY A 513 9.28 31.45 -17.84
CA GLY A 513 9.18 32.21 -19.10
C GLY A 513 9.66 31.41 -20.33
N PRO A 514 9.09 31.63 -21.53
CA PRO A 514 9.47 30.89 -22.74
C PRO A 514 10.97 30.97 -23.06
N ASN A 515 11.59 29.82 -23.30
CA ASN A 515 13.03 29.69 -23.49
C ASN A 515 13.45 28.70 -24.59
N ALA A 516 12.52 28.20 -25.41
CA ALA A 516 12.78 27.18 -26.44
C ALA A 516 13.89 27.57 -27.42
N GLY A 517 14.16 28.87 -27.58
CA GLY A 517 15.31 29.37 -28.35
C GLY A 517 15.07 29.46 -29.85
N TYR A 518 13.81 29.29 -30.30
CA TYR A 518 13.47 29.36 -31.71
C TYR A 518 13.77 30.74 -32.33
N SER A 519 14.23 30.71 -33.58
CA SER A 519 14.48 31.90 -34.40
C SER A 519 13.18 32.35 -35.08
N ASP A 520 12.97 33.65 -35.28
CA ASP A 520 11.80 34.13 -36.05
C ASP A 520 11.89 33.79 -37.56
N VAL A 521 13.06 33.34 -38.05
CA VAL A 521 13.25 32.91 -39.44
C VAL A 521 12.56 31.57 -39.67
N ASP A 522 12.78 30.61 -38.76
CA ASP A 522 12.25 29.24 -38.88
C ASP A 522 10.90 29.09 -38.16
N HIS A 523 10.67 29.94 -37.17
CA HIS A 523 9.54 29.92 -36.25
C HIS A 523 8.94 31.33 -36.07
N PRO A 524 8.24 31.87 -37.08
CA PRO A 524 7.75 33.24 -37.07
C PRO A 524 6.89 33.58 -35.85
N GLY A 525 7.17 34.73 -35.24
CA GLY A 525 6.39 35.29 -34.12
C GLY A 525 6.80 34.77 -32.74
N TYR A 526 7.79 33.87 -32.67
CA TYR A 526 8.27 33.34 -31.40
C TYR A 526 8.96 34.41 -30.55
N ALA A 527 9.72 35.34 -31.14
CA ALA A 527 10.37 36.40 -30.37
C ALA A 527 9.35 37.32 -29.68
N ALA A 528 8.22 37.59 -30.34
CA ALA A 528 7.11 38.34 -29.77
C ALA A 528 6.39 37.55 -28.67
N PHE A 529 6.14 36.25 -28.88
CA PHE A 529 5.59 35.36 -27.85
C PHE A 529 6.48 35.32 -26.60
N ARG A 530 7.78 35.12 -26.77
CA ARG A 530 8.76 35.14 -25.68
C ARG A 530 8.76 36.46 -24.93
N SER A 531 8.73 37.59 -25.65
CA SER A 531 8.67 38.91 -25.02
C SER A 531 7.38 39.12 -24.22
N ARG A 532 6.26 38.57 -24.69
CA ARG A 532 4.94 38.70 -24.07
C ARG A 532 4.83 37.93 -22.75
N TYR A 533 5.36 36.71 -22.72
CA TYR A 533 5.30 35.80 -21.58
C TYR A 533 6.61 35.71 -20.80
N LYS A 534 7.53 36.68 -20.98
CA LYS A 534 8.84 36.70 -20.29
C LYS A 534 8.72 36.68 -18.77
N ASP A 535 7.66 37.31 -18.23
CA ASP A 535 7.37 37.40 -16.80
C ASP A 535 6.25 36.43 -16.38
N ARG A 536 6.03 35.35 -17.15
CA ARG A 536 5.07 34.29 -16.79
C ARG A 536 5.39 33.76 -15.39
N LYS A 537 4.38 33.68 -14.53
CA LYS A 537 4.49 33.00 -13.24
C LYS A 537 5.03 31.58 -13.45
N PRO A 538 6.17 31.22 -12.85
CA PRO A 538 6.69 29.88 -12.98
C PRO A 538 5.87 28.88 -12.16
N VAL A 539 5.64 27.70 -12.74
CA VAL A 539 4.85 26.63 -12.12
C VAL A 539 5.60 25.32 -12.20
N VAL A 540 5.58 24.54 -11.13
CA VAL A 540 6.07 23.15 -11.09
C VAL A 540 4.88 22.20 -11.18
N TYR A 541 4.87 21.36 -12.21
CA TYR A 541 3.84 20.38 -12.47
C TYR A 541 4.28 18.97 -12.07
N VAL A 542 3.37 18.20 -11.49
CA VAL A 542 3.65 16.83 -11.03
C VAL A 542 2.36 16.01 -10.98
N GLY A 543 2.42 14.76 -11.42
CA GLY A 543 1.34 13.78 -11.23
C GLY A 543 1.32 13.23 -9.80
N ALA A 544 0.14 13.10 -9.21
CA ALA A 544 -0.06 12.48 -7.91
C ALA A 544 -1.13 11.38 -7.93
N ASN A 545 -0.97 10.41 -7.03
CA ASN A 545 -1.85 9.26 -6.88
C ASN A 545 -3.11 9.55 -6.03
N ASP A 546 -3.52 10.81 -5.93
CA ASP A 546 -4.90 11.22 -5.63
C ASP A 546 -5.75 11.35 -6.91
N GLY A 547 -5.15 11.07 -8.07
CA GLY A 547 -5.81 11.05 -9.37
C GLY A 547 -5.66 12.34 -10.16
N MET A 548 -4.74 13.23 -9.75
CA MET A 548 -4.58 14.55 -10.35
C MET A 548 -3.15 14.80 -10.84
N LEU A 549 -3.03 15.53 -11.95
CA LEU A 549 -1.86 16.35 -12.19
C LEU A 549 -2.04 17.66 -11.42
N HIS A 550 -1.04 18.08 -10.65
CA HIS A 550 -1.03 19.35 -9.93
C HIS A 550 0.00 20.31 -10.53
N GLY A 551 -0.29 21.61 -10.47
CA GLY A 551 0.66 22.70 -10.73
C GLY A 551 0.79 23.61 -9.50
N PHE A 552 2.02 23.81 -9.02
CA PHE A 552 2.33 24.62 -7.85
C PHE A 552 3.17 25.85 -8.22
N ASP A 553 2.85 27.01 -7.63
CA ASP A 553 3.58 28.26 -7.83
C ASP A 553 5.05 28.12 -7.39
N ALA A 554 5.98 28.41 -8.29
CA ALA A 554 7.42 28.35 -8.03
C ALA A 554 8.08 29.74 -8.09
N GLN A 555 7.30 30.81 -7.97
CA GLN A 555 7.79 32.17 -8.11
C GLN A 555 8.77 32.56 -7.00
N ILE A 556 9.84 33.23 -7.41
CA ILE A 556 10.84 33.83 -6.54
C ILE A 556 10.85 35.35 -6.72
N ASP A 557 11.18 36.08 -5.65
CA ASP A 557 11.40 37.51 -5.69
C ASP A 557 12.76 37.87 -6.29
N SER A 558 13.02 39.16 -6.48
CA SER A 558 14.29 39.67 -7.01
C SER A 558 15.50 39.37 -6.12
N SER A 559 15.28 38.95 -4.86
CA SER A 559 16.33 38.55 -3.91
C SER A 559 16.59 37.04 -3.95
N GLY A 560 15.87 36.30 -4.81
CA GLY A 560 15.98 34.86 -4.96
C GLY A 560 15.29 34.07 -3.85
N ASN A 561 14.33 34.66 -3.13
CA ASN A 561 13.52 33.97 -2.13
C ASN A 561 12.12 33.66 -2.69
N PRO A 562 11.48 32.55 -2.30
CA PRO A 562 10.12 32.27 -2.76
C PRO A 562 9.15 33.35 -2.29
N VAL A 563 8.23 33.77 -3.16
CA VAL A 563 7.16 34.71 -2.79
C VAL A 563 6.17 34.05 -1.82
N SER A 564 5.30 34.83 -1.18
CA SER A 564 4.34 34.29 -0.21
C SER A 564 3.31 33.32 -0.80
N THR A 565 3.13 33.33 -2.13
CA THR A 565 2.26 32.38 -2.84
C THR A 565 2.99 31.13 -3.32
N ALA A 566 4.31 31.07 -3.21
CA ALA A 566 5.09 29.92 -3.66
C ALA A 566 4.69 28.66 -2.89
N GLY A 567 4.59 27.54 -3.60
CA GLY A 567 4.10 26.26 -3.11
C GLY A 567 2.57 26.13 -3.13
N ASN A 568 1.80 27.20 -3.39
CA ASN A 568 0.35 27.10 -3.52
C ASN A 568 -0.03 26.42 -4.84
N GLU A 569 -1.04 25.56 -4.80
CA GLU A 569 -1.64 24.98 -6.00
C GLU A 569 -2.34 26.06 -6.84
N VAL A 570 -1.99 26.14 -8.13
CA VAL A 570 -2.58 27.08 -9.09
C VAL A 570 -3.51 26.41 -10.09
N ILE A 571 -3.36 25.11 -10.31
CA ILE A 571 -4.22 24.29 -11.18
C ILE A 571 -4.08 22.80 -10.82
N ALA A 572 -5.15 22.04 -11.01
CA ALA A 572 -5.11 20.59 -11.04
C ALA A 572 -5.97 20.02 -12.19
N TYR A 573 -5.63 18.85 -12.69
CA TYR A 573 -6.36 18.17 -13.77
C TYR A 573 -6.60 16.70 -13.44
N VAL A 574 -7.85 16.24 -13.58
CA VAL A 574 -8.28 14.85 -13.40
C VAL A 574 -8.57 14.22 -14.77
N PRO A 575 -7.72 13.29 -15.25
CA PRO A 575 -7.93 12.63 -16.53
C PRO A 575 -9.13 11.66 -16.53
N THR A 576 -9.76 11.43 -17.70
CA THR A 576 -10.88 10.46 -17.79
C THR A 576 -10.51 9.02 -17.41
N PRO A 577 -9.34 8.47 -17.78
CA PRO A 577 -9.02 7.06 -17.51
C PRO A 577 -8.97 6.68 -16.02
N VAL A 578 -8.74 7.63 -15.11
CA VAL A 578 -8.64 7.33 -13.67
C VAL A 578 -9.99 7.21 -12.97
N TYR A 579 -11.12 7.60 -13.59
CA TYR A 579 -12.44 7.58 -12.94
C TYR A 579 -12.88 6.20 -12.47
N GLY A 580 -12.44 5.12 -13.14
CA GLY A 580 -12.73 3.75 -12.74
C GLY A 580 -12.10 3.34 -11.41
N THR A 581 -11.10 4.08 -10.92
CA THR A 581 -10.35 3.77 -9.69
C THR A 581 -10.43 4.87 -8.63
N LEU A 582 -10.84 6.10 -8.98
CA LEU A 582 -10.97 7.23 -8.05
C LEU A 582 -11.79 6.91 -6.79
N SER A 583 -12.86 6.11 -6.89
CA SER A 583 -13.69 5.78 -5.73
C SER A 583 -12.94 5.00 -4.65
N ARG A 584 -11.86 4.29 -5.02
CA ARG A 584 -11.00 3.55 -4.09
C ARG A 584 -10.27 4.45 -3.10
N LEU A 585 -9.98 5.69 -3.47
CA LEU A 585 -9.30 6.67 -2.61
C LEU A 585 -10.10 6.98 -1.33
N THR A 586 -11.41 6.73 -1.35
CA THR A 586 -12.31 6.91 -0.20
C THR A 586 -12.44 5.67 0.68
N ALA A 587 -11.93 4.51 0.25
CA ALA A 587 -12.12 3.25 0.95
C ALA A 587 -11.26 3.15 2.21
N GLN A 588 -11.84 2.68 3.31
CA GLN A 588 -11.15 2.50 4.60
C GLN A 588 -9.89 1.63 4.51
N ASN A 589 -9.86 0.66 3.59
CA ASN A 589 -8.73 -0.23 3.36
C ASN A 589 -7.78 0.23 2.24
N TYR A 590 -7.89 1.48 1.76
CA TYR A 590 -7.06 2.01 0.67
C TYR A 590 -5.57 1.87 0.97
N ASN A 591 -5.14 2.14 2.20
CA ASN A 591 -3.71 2.09 2.54
C ASN A 591 -3.09 0.69 2.38
N ARG A 592 -3.92 -0.38 2.40
CA ARG A 592 -3.51 -1.77 2.14
C ARG A 592 -3.66 -2.18 0.67
N ASN A 593 -4.39 -1.39 -0.11
CA ASN A 593 -4.79 -1.69 -1.48
C ASN A 593 -4.56 -0.48 -2.39
N HIS A 594 -3.43 0.19 -2.18
CA HIS A 594 -3.01 1.36 -2.95
C HIS A 594 -3.00 1.05 -4.44
N ARG A 595 -3.23 2.08 -5.25
CA ARG A 595 -3.15 2.02 -6.70
C ARG A 595 -2.47 3.28 -7.19
N TYR A 596 -1.62 3.12 -8.20
CA TYR A 596 -1.18 4.25 -9.00
C TYR A 596 -2.37 4.83 -9.77
N LEU A 597 -2.46 6.16 -9.85
CA LEU A 597 -3.43 6.91 -10.65
C LEU A 597 -2.69 7.82 -11.63
N VAL A 598 -2.51 9.11 -11.34
CA VAL A 598 -1.74 10.00 -12.21
C VAL A 598 -0.28 9.95 -11.76
N ASP A 599 0.45 8.95 -12.23
CA ASP A 599 1.80 8.65 -11.73
C ASP A 599 2.91 8.93 -12.78
N GLY A 600 2.53 9.37 -13.98
CA GLY A 600 3.45 9.68 -15.07
C GLY A 600 4.12 11.05 -14.93
N SER A 601 5.35 11.16 -15.43
CA SER A 601 6.08 12.43 -15.47
C SER A 601 5.55 13.32 -16.60
N PRO A 602 5.11 14.56 -16.34
CA PRO A 602 4.66 15.46 -17.38
C PRO A 602 5.82 15.93 -18.26
N MET A 603 5.49 16.35 -19.48
CA MET A 603 6.41 16.97 -20.45
C MET A 603 5.85 18.29 -20.97
N SER A 604 6.73 19.24 -21.30
CA SER A 604 6.32 20.55 -21.80
C SER A 604 7.22 21.03 -22.93
N ALA A 605 6.60 21.70 -23.91
CA ALA A 605 7.32 22.45 -24.93
C ALA A 605 6.44 23.59 -25.49
N ASP A 606 7.09 24.57 -26.10
CA ASP A 606 6.44 25.62 -26.87
C ASP A 606 6.13 25.11 -28.28
N ALA A 607 4.88 25.26 -28.72
CA ALA A 607 4.43 24.87 -30.05
C ALA A 607 3.61 25.99 -30.70
N TYR A 608 3.63 26.04 -32.02
CA TYR A 608 2.79 26.94 -32.80
C TYR A 608 1.52 26.21 -33.20
N LEU A 609 0.36 26.73 -32.80
CA LEU A 609 -0.95 26.17 -33.13
C LEU A 609 -1.69 27.06 -34.14
N ASN A 610 -1.77 26.61 -35.38
CA ASN A 610 -2.46 27.25 -36.48
C ASN A 610 -3.98 27.01 -36.45
N LEU A 611 -4.59 27.32 -35.31
CA LEU A 611 -6.02 27.17 -35.11
C LEU A 611 -6.75 28.47 -35.42
N ALA A 612 -7.88 28.39 -36.13
CA ALA A 612 -8.71 29.54 -36.46
C ALA A 612 -9.35 30.19 -35.21
N SER A 613 -9.47 29.44 -34.12
CA SER A 613 -9.94 29.93 -32.81
C SER A 613 -8.92 30.83 -32.11
N LEU A 614 -7.65 30.80 -32.53
CA LEU A 614 -6.59 31.63 -32.00
C LEU A 614 -6.44 32.90 -32.86
N GLY A 615 -5.93 33.99 -32.25
CA GLY A 615 -5.83 35.30 -32.89
C GLY A 615 -5.10 35.31 -34.24
N GLY A 616 -5.30 36.39 -35.01
CA GLY A 616 -4.77 36.50 -36.37
C GLY A 616 -3.26 36.72 -36.48
N SER A 617 -2.56 37.10 -35.39
CA SER A 617 -1.11 37.30 -35.43
C SER A 617 -0.34 36.01 -35.11
N ASN A 618 0.86 35.85 -35.69
CA ASN A 618 1.70 34.67 -35.42
C ASN A 618 2.07 34.51 -33.94
N ALA A 619 2.24 35.62 -33.21
CA ALA A 619 2.55 35.58 -31.78
C ALA A 619 1.38 35.03 -30.94
N ASP A 620 0.13 35.21 -31.39
CA ASP A 620 -1.07 34.74 -30.68
C ASP A 620 -1.35 33.26 -30.87
N LYS A 621 -0.57 32.58 -31.72
CA LYS A 621 -0.71 31.16 -32.04
C LYS A 621 0.31 30.28 -31.31
N TRP A 622 1.37 30.86 -30.77
CA TRP A 622 2.31 30.16 -29.91
C TRP A 622 1.68 29.83 -28.55
N ARG A 623 1.90 28.60 -28.10
CA ARG A 623 1.46 28.07 -26.80
C ARG A 623 2.58 27.31 -26.14
N THR A 624 2.59 27.31 -24.81
CA THR A 624 3.36 26.34 -24.02
C THR A 624 2.42 25.23 -23.62
N LEU A 625 2.70 24.03 -24.12
CA LEU A 625 1.89 22.85 -23.90
C LEU A 625 2.44 22.08 -22.72
N LEU A 626 1.56 21.37 -22.02
CA LEU A 626 1.92 20.34 -21.08
C LEU A 626 1.19 19.06 -21.44
N ILE A 627 1.93 17.97 -21.62
CA ILE A 627 1.36 16.64 -21.89
C ILE A 627 1.70 15.74 -20.72
N GLY A 628 0.70 15.09 -20.16
CA GLY A 628 0.85 14.14 -19.06
C GLY A 628 0.37 12.74 -19.44
N ASN A 629 0.83 11.76 -18.67
CA ASN A 629 0.46 10.35 -18.72
C ASN A 629 0.20 9.82 -17.30
N MET A 630 -0.36 8.62 -17.20
CA MET A 630 -0.80 8.03 -15.93
C MET A 630 0.02 6.80 -15.51
N ASN A 631 1.03 6.38 -16.27
CA ASN A 631 1.74 5.11 -16.05
C ASN A 631 0.74 3.96 -15.82
N SER A 632 0.79 3.30 -14.66
CA SER A 632 -0.12 2.21 -14.25
C SER A 632 -1.58 2.62 -14.02
N GLY A 633 -1.86 3.91 -13.81
CA GLY A 633 -3.20 4.33 -13.38
C GLY A 633 -4.20 4.54 -14.50
N GLY A 634 -3.75 4.62 -15.75
CA GLY A 634 -4.61 4.82 -16.91
C GLY A 634 -3.86 4.68 -18.23
N LYS A 635 -4.59 4.30 -19.28
CA LYS A 635 -4.04 4.17 -20.62
C LYS A 635 -4.19 5.49 -21.37
N GLY A 636 -3.11 5.94 -22.01
CA GLY A 636 -3.12 7.16 -22.82
C GLY A 636 -2.50 8.41 -22.18
N PHE A 637 -2.77 9.54 -22.83
CA PHE A 637 -2.17 10.85 -22.58
C PHE A 637 -3.24 11.95 -22.54
N PHE A 638 -2.92 13.07 -21.91
CA PHE A 638 -3.74 14.28 -21.94
C PHE A 638 -2.86 15.50 -22.15
N ALA A 639 -3.39 16.56 -22.75
CA ALA A 639 -2.66 17.79 -23.06
C ALA A 639 -3.39 19.04 -22.54
N LEU A 640 -2.63 19.95 -21.94
CA LEU A 640 -3.10 21.22 -21.40
C LEU A 640 -2.35 22.40 -22.02
N ASP A 641 -3.05 23.52 -22.22
CA ASP A 641 -2.45 24.82 -22.47
C ASP A 641 -2.03 25.45 -21.13
N VAL A 642 -0.72 25.45 -20.86
CA VAL A 642 -0.11 26.04 -19.66
C VAL A 642 0.57 27.37 -19.93
N THR A 643 0.22 28.01 -21.04
CA THR A 643 0.86 29.26 -21.48
C THR A 643 0.73 30.37 -20.46
N ASN A 644 -0.40 30.45 -19.75
CA ASN A 644 -0.74 31.62 -18.94
C ASN A 644 -1.36 31.26 -17.57
N PRO A 645 -0.53 31.13 -16.53
CA PRO A 645 -1.03 30.87 -15.18
C PRO A 645 -1.82 32.05 -14.57
N ASP A 646 -1.45 33.31 -14.84
CA ASP A 646 -2.05 34.47 -14.13
C ASP A 646 -2.06 35.84 -14.85
N LEU A 647 -1.58 35.95 -16.09
CA LEU A 647 -1.50 37.23 -16.82
C LEU A 647 -2.81 37.55 -17.56
N SER A 648 -3.78 38.12 -16.84
CA SER A 648 -5.13 38.45 -17.35
C SER A 648 -5.20 39.40 -18.56
N THR A 649 -4.12 40.12 -18.89
CA THR A 649 -4.06 41.03 -20.05
C THR A 649 -3.55 40.36 -21.33
N GLN A 650 -3.18 39.08 -21.26
CA GLN A 650 -2.61 38.33 -22.38
C GLN A 650 -3.66 37.43 -23.05
N PRO A 651 -3.50 37.09 -24.35
CA PRO A 651 -4.54 36.40 -25.12
C PRO A 651 -4.72 34.91 -24.78
N ALA A 652 -3.70 34.22 -24.25
CA ALA A 652 -3.84 32.83 -23.81
C ALA A 652 -4.71 32.73 -22.52
N PRO A 653 -5.50 31.67 -22.36
CA PRO A 653 -6.45 31.52 -21.25
C PRO A 653 -5.72 31.48 -19.90
N VAL A 654 -6.22 32.25 -18.93
CA VAL A 654 -5.73 32.21 -17.53
C VAL A 654 -6.28 30.98 -16.81
N PHE A 655 -5.53 30.43 -15.85
CA PHE A 655 -5.98 29.33 -15.00
C PHE A 655 -7.24 29.72 -14.20
N ASN A 656 -8.37 29.24 -14.67
CA ASN A 656 -9.68 29.48 -14.11
C ASN A 656 -10.66 28.41 -14.60
N VAL A 657 -11.59 27.99 -13.74
CA VAL A 657 -12.63 27.02 -14.11
C VAL A 657 -13.52 27.49 -15.26
N ALA A 658 -13.71 28.79 -15.44
CA ALA A 658 -14.45 29.36 -16.57
C ALA A 658 -13.72 29.20 -17.92
N ASN A 659 -12.40 29.01 -17.90
CA ASN A 659 -11.57 28.82 -19.08
C ASN A 659 -11.27 27.33 -19.34
N ALA A 660 -11.92 26.39 -18.64
CA ALA A 660 -11.60 24.97 -18.69
C ALA A 660 -11.58 24.39 -20.13
N ALA A 661 -12.55 24.77 -20.95
CA ALA A 661 -12.66 24.34 -22.35
C ALA A 661 -11.53 24.84 -23.26
N SER A 662 -10.82 25.90 -22.86
CA SER A 662 -9.65 26.41 -23.60
C SER A 662 -8.32 25.92 -23.00
N LEU A 663 -8.34 25.45 -21.75
CA LEU A 663 -7.15 24.95 -21.04
C LEU A 663 -6.91 23.47 -21.31
N LEU A 664 -7.95 22.64 -21.39
CA LEU A 664 -7.83 21.27 -21.85
C LEU A 664 -7.80 21.26 -23.38
N LEU A 665 -6.71 20.74 -23.94
CA LEU A 665 -6.55 20.61 -25.39
C LEU A 665 -7.17 19.29 -25.85
N TRP A 666 -6.77 18.17 -25.24
CA TRP A 666 -7.28 16.85 -25.61
C TRP A 666 -6.89 15.77 -24.60
N GLU A 667 -7.56 14.62 -24.72
CA GLU A 667 -7.13 13.34 -24.17
C GLU A 667 -7.08 12.31 -25.30
N PHE A 668 -6.04 11.48 -25.37
CA PHE A 668 -5.92 10.37 -26.32
C PHE A 668 -5.73 9.08 -25.53
N THR A 669 -6.65 8.13 -25.68
CA THR A 669 -6.81 6.96 -24.80
C THR A 669 -7.00 5.66 -25.58
N ASP A 670 -7.12 4.54 -24.88
CA ASP A 670 -7.45 3.25 -25.49
C ASP A 670 -8.89 3.17 -26.02
N ALA A 671 -9.75 4.15 -25.70
CA ALA A 671 -11.04 4.32 -26.34
C ALA A 671 -10.92 4.89 -27.77
N ASP A 672 -9.84 5.64 -28.05
CA ASP A 672 -9.57 6.23 -29.37
C ASP A 672 -8.82 5.24 -30.28
N ASP A 673 -7.85 4.50 -29.72
CA ASP A 673 -7.17 3.39 -30.41
C ASP A 673 -6.78 2.25 -29.45
N ALA A 674 -7.21 1.02 -29.75
CA ALA A 674 -7.02 -0.15 -28.90
C ALA A 674 -5.55 -0.59 -28.70
N ASP A 675 -4.63 -0.13 -29.55
CA ASP A 675 -3.19 -0.36 -29.39
C ASP A 675 -2.55 0.59 -28.35
N MET A 676 -3.29 1.58 -27.83
CA MET A 676 -2.82 2.39 -26.70
C MET A 676 -2.85 1.57 -25.39
N GLY A 677 -1.72 1.59 -24.68
CA GLY A 677 -1.50 0.88 -23.43
C GLY A 677 -1.29 1.82 -22.25
N TYR A 678 -0.78 1.27 -21.16
CA TYR A 678 -0.29 2.04 -20.02
C TYR A 678 0.97 2.80 -20.47
N ALA A 679 0.81 4.11 -20.62
CA ALA A 679 1.86 4.98 -21.12
C ALA A 679 2.91 5.21 -20.02
N TYR A 680 4.04 4.51 -20.09
CA TYR A 680 5.22 4.69 -19.23
C TYR A 680 6.31 5.54 -19.89
N ASN A 681 5.89 6.58 -20.62
CA ASN A 681 6.84 7.46 -21.28
C ASN A 681 7.54 8.32 -20.20
N LEU A 682 8.88 8.34 -20.26
CA LEU A 682 9.79 9.06 -19.37
C LEU A 682 10.45 10.19 -20.16
N PRO A 683 9.83 11.37 -20.24
CA PRO A 683 10.18 12.37 -21.24
C PRO A 683 11.56 13.01 -20.99
N PRO A 684 12.55 12.81 -21.88
CA PRO A 684 13.82 13.52 -21.78
C PRO A 684 13.68 14.98 -22.20
N GLN A 685 14.54 15.84 -21.63
CA GLN A 685 14.59 17.27 -21.93
C GLN A 685 15.90 17.66 -22.62
N TYR A 686 15.87 18.71 -23.44
CA TYR A 686 17.09 19.36 -23.92
C TYR A 686 17.77 20.12 -22.78
N SER A 687 19.08 19.92 -22.62
CA SER A 687 19.88 20.49 -21.51
C SER A 687 19.95 22.03 -21.48
N GLY A 688 19.70 22.70 -22.61
CA GLY A 688 19.82 24.16 -22.73
C GLY A 688 18.53 24.97 -22.57
N ASN A 689 17.35 24.34 -22.77
CA ASN A 689 16.06 25.04 -22.75
C ASN A 689 14.94 24.26 -22.06
N SER A 690 15.21 23.07 -21.51
CA SER A 690 14.25 22.23 -20.79
C SER A 690 12.99 21.85 -21.57
N GLN A 691 13.00 22.00 -22.90
CA GLN A 691 11.91 21.56 -23.76
C GLN A 691 11.94 20.03 -23.87
N ALA A 692 10.76 19.40 -23.91
CA ALA A 692 10.63 17.97 -24.12
C ALA A 692 11.09 17.57 -25.54
N LYS A 693 11.91 16.51 -25.66
CA LYS A 693 12.37 16.03 -26.98
C LYS A 693 11.24 15.42 -27.82
N GLN A 694 10.11 15.06 -27.22
CA GLN A 694 8.98 14.38 -27.89
C GLN A 694 7.95 15.33 -28.52
N ILE A 695 7.97 16.62 -28.16
CA ILE A 695 7.06 17.61 -28.74
C ILE A 695 7.85 18.39 -29.78
N VAL A 696 7.59 18.09 -31.05
CA VAL A 696 8.44 18.54 -32.16
C VAL A 696 7.61 19.01 -33.34
N LYS A 697 8.23 19.84 -34.18
CA LYS A 697 7.72 20.13 -35.51
C LYS A 697 8.17 19.03 -36.47
N MET A 698 7.23 18.49 -37.22
CA MET A 698 7.45 17.35 -38.13
C MET A 698 7.97 17.82 -39.48
N GLN A 699 8.99 17.13 -40.02
CA GLN A 699 9.48 17.41 -41.37
C GLN A 699 8.43 17.07 -42.45
N LYS A 700 7.71 15.97 -42.26
CA LYS A 700 6.71 15.45 -43.22
C LYS A 700 5.66 16.48 -43.65
N ASN A 701 5.07 17.20 -42.70
CA ASN A 701 3.87 18.01 -42.93
C ASN A 701 3.91 19.39 -42.26
N ASN A 702 5.03 19.78 -41.65
CA ASN A 702 5.19 21.03 -40.90
C ASN A 702 4.25 21.23 -39.71
N LYS A 703 3.54 20.18 -39.27
CA LYS A 703 2.69 20.23 -38.08
C LYS A 703 3.50 19.98 -36.81
N TRP A 704 3.03 20.53 -35.71
CA TRP A 704 3.51 20.14 -34.39
C TRP A 704 2.85 18.84 -33.93
N ALA A 705 3.66 17.93 -33.39
CA ALA A 705 3.21 16.63 -32.94
C ALA A 705 3.84 16.25 -31.59
N ALA A 706 3.11 15.44 -30.82
CA ALA A 706 3.66 14.68 -29.71
C ALA A 706 3.97 13.26 -30.21
N ILE A 707 5.25 12.89 -30.17
CA ILE A 707 5.73 11.56 -30.58
C ILE A 707 5.91 10.71 -29.33
N VAL A 708 5.08 9.67 -29.20
CA VAL A 708 5.00 8.86 -27.97
C VAL A 708 4.97 7.37 -28.28
N GLY A 709 5.51 6.57 -27.38
CA GLY A 709 5.36 5.11 -27.43
C GLY A 709 3.99 4.72 -26.91
N ASN A 710 3.38 3.68 -27.50
CA ASN A 710 2.06 3.21 -27.08
C ASN A 710 2.01 2.66 -25.64
N GLY A 711 3.18 2.40 -25.04
CA GLY A 711 3.26 1.83 -23.70
C GLY A 711 2.84 0.36 -23.70
N TYR A 712 2.54 -0.14 -22.50
CA TYR A 712 2.51 -1.58 -22.24
C TYR A 712 1.11 -2.10 -21.99
N ASN A 713 0.89 -3.40 -22.17
CA ASN A 713 -0.40 -4.06 -21.91
C ASN A 713 -1.58 -3.38 -22.65
N SER A 714 -1.32 -2.99 -23.90
CA SER A 714 -2.36 -2.63 -24.88
C SER A 714 -3.25 -3.84 -25.19
N THR A 715 -4.43 -3.63 -25.76
CA THR A 715 -5.42 -4.71 -25.95
C THR A 715 -4.89 -5.85 -26.82
N ALA A 716 -4.13 -5.52 -27.87
CA ALA A 716 -3.50 -6.51 -28.74
C ALA A 716 -2.06 -6.88 -28.31
N GLY A 717 -1.46 -6.15 -27.37
CA GLY A 717 -0.10 -6.39 -26.89
C GLY A 717 1.00 -6.09 -27.91
N HIS A 718 0.74 -5.21 -28.88
CA HIS A 718 1.70 -4.79 -29.91
C HIS A 718 2.56 -3.59 -29.46
N ALA A 719 3.63 -3.31 -30.21
CA ALA A 719 4.46 -2.11 -30.04
C ALA A 719 4.29 -1.14 -31.22
N TYR A 720 3.86 0.09 -30.92
CA TYR A 720 3.61 1.15 -31.90
C TYR A 720 4.21 2.49 -31.44
N LEU A 721 4.73 3.24 -32.41
CA LEU A 721 5.00 4.66 -32.26
C LEU A 721 3.74 5.43 -32.67
N TYR A 722 3.28 6.34 -31.82
CA TYR A 722 2.23 7.29 -32.13
C TYR A 722 2.82 8.67 -32.44
N VAL A 723 2.31 9.29 -33.51
CA VAL A 723 2.52 10.69 -33.85
C VAL A 723 1.16 11.38 -33.72
N LEU A 724 0.94 12.04 -32.58
CA LEU A 724 -0.30 12.74 -32.27
C LEU A 724 -0.18 14.20 -32.72
N TYR A 725 -0.92 14.62 -33.75
CA TYR A 725 -0.86 16.01 -34.20
C TYR A 725 -1.60 16.91 -33.21
N ILE A 726 -0.88 17.89 -32.66
CA ILE A 726 -1.35 18.64 -31.50
C ILE A 726 -2.57 19.47 -31.88
N GLU A 727 -2.50 20.18 -33.00
CA GLU A 727 -3.55 21.07 -33.50
C GLU A 727 -4.83 20.31 -33.82
N ASP A 728 -4.69 19.13 -34.43
CA ASP A 728 -5.82 18.38 -34.95
C ASP A 728 -6.64 17.74 -33.82
N GLY A 729 -6.01 17.35 -32.70
CA GLY A 729 -6.73 16.83 -31.54
C GLY A 729 -7.51 17.86 -30.71
N VAL A 730 -7.31 19.18 -30.91
CA VAL A 730 -7.90 20.24 -30.05
C VAL A 730 -9.43 20.29 -30.11
N ASP A 731 -10.04 19.70 -31.13
CA ASP A 731 -11.49 19.60 -31.21
C ASP A 731 -12.09 18.52 -30.28
N GLY A 732 -11.24 17.78 -29.56
CA GLY A 732 -11.62 16.78 -28.57
C GLY A 732 -11.98 15.41 -29.15
N SER A 733 -11.86 15.22 -30.47
CA SER A 733 -12.21 13.99 -31.18
C SER A 733 -11.01 13.47 -31.97
N TRP A 734 -10.63 12.21 -31.77
CA TRP A 734 -9.54 11.58 -32.52
C TRP A 734 -10.07 10.70 -33.66
N GLY A 735 -9.90 11.18 -34.88
CA GLY A 735 -10.28 10.51 -36.11
C GLY A 735 -9.09 10.22 -37.04
N ALA A 736 -9.44 9.74 -38.24
CA ALA A 736 -8.46 9.46 -39.28
C ALA A 736 -7.83 10.77 -39.79
N GLY A 737 -6.53 10.94 -39.56
CA GLY A 737 -5.75 12.12 -39.96
C GLY A 737 -5.24 12.97 -38.79
N ASP A 738 -5.80 12.80 -37.60
CA ASP A 738 -5.40 13.56 -36.40
C ASP A 738 -4.18 12.93 -35.71
N PHE A 739 -3.94 11.65 -35.99
CA PHE A 739 -2.73 10.95 -35.61
C PHE A 739 -2.30 9.97 -36.70
N GLU A 740 -1.03 9.61 -36.65
CA GLU A 740 -0.47 8.48 -37.38
C GLU A 740 0.17 7.50 -36.40
N LYS A 741 0.11 6.19 -36.70
CA LYS A 741 0.83 5.17 -35.92
C LYS A 741 1.72 4.31 -36.80
N ILE A 742 2.95 4.09 -36.38
CA ILE A 742 3.95 3.27 -37.07
C ILE A 742 4.17 2.00 -36.26
N ALA A 743 3.96 0.84 -36.88
CA ALA A 743 4.22 -0.44 -36.24
C ALA A 743 5.73 -0.64 -36.05
N ALA A 744 6.17 -0.84 -34.81
CA ALA A 744 7.46 -1.48 -34.55
C ALA A 744 7.29 -2.99 -34.62
N ASP A 745 6.34 -3.52 -33.85
CA ASP A 745 5.99 -4.94 -33.83
C ASP A 745 4.48 -5.10 -33.72
N ALA A 746 3.86 -5.56 -34.81
CA ALA A 746 2.43 -5.82 -34.92
C ALA A 746 2.10 -7.33 -34.89
N VAL A 747 3.03 -8.17 -34.43
CA VAL A 747 2.88 -9.64 -34.43
C VAL A 747 2.97 -10.21 -33.03
N SER A 748 3.92 -9.74 -32.22
CA SER A 748 4.12 -10.28 -30.88
C SER A 748 2.98 -9.89 -29.94
N LEU A 749 2.52 -10.84 -29.13
CA LEU A 749 1.55 -10.63 -28.06
C LEU A 749 2.36 -10.47 -26.75
N ASN A 750 2.20 -9.36 -26.03
CA ASN A 750 2.96 -8.92 -24.84
C ASN A 750 4.22 -8.08 -25.10
N ASN A 751 4.17 -7.22 -26.12
CA ASN A 751 5.13 -6.15 -26.33
C ASN A 751 4.50 -4.78 -26.01
N GLY A 752 5.29 -3.73 -26.13
CA GLY A 752 4.88 -2.34 -26.01
C GLY A 752 6.10 -1.43 -26.21
N LEU A 753 5.91 -0.32 -26.92
CA LEU A 753 6.98 0.61 -27.21
C LEU A 753 7.19 1.56 -26.03
N SER A 754 8.44 1.68 -25.59
CA SER A 754 8.89 2.59 -24.54
C SER A 754 9.04 4.02 -25.08
N THR A 755 9.63 4.91 -24.29
CA THR A 755 9.79 6.33 -24.64
C THR A 755 10.60 6.52 -25.93
N PRO A 756 10.03 7.12 -26.99
CA PRO A 756 10.76 7.46 -28.19
C PRO A 756 11.52 8.78 -28.03
N VAL A 757 12.61 8.90 -28.76
CA VAL A 757 13.37 10.15 -28.90
C VAL A 757 13.43 10.54 -30.38
N PRO A 758 12.61 11.52 -30.79
CA PRO A 758 12.74 12.17 -32.08
C PRO A 758 14.09 12.88 -32.22
N TYR A 759 14.62 12.90 -33.44
CA TYR A 759 15.90 13.48 -33.76
C TYR A 759 15.86 14.18 -35.12
N ASP A 760 16.37 15.40 -35.12
CA ASP A 760 16.64 16.21 -36.30
C ASP A 760 18.06 15.89 -36.77
N SER A 761 18.18 15.22 -37.92
CA SER A 761 19.46 14.70 -38.41
C SER A 761 20.21 15.68 -39.29
N ASP A 762 19.52 16.67 -39.87
CA ASP A 762 20.11 17.66 -40.78
C ASP A 762 20.21 19.08 -40.19
N GLY A 763 19.63 19.30 -39.00
CA GLY A 763 19.71 20.53 -38.23
C GLY A 763 18.74 21.62 -38.71
N ASP A 764 17.68 21.28 -39.44
CA ASP A 764 16.70 22.25 -39.94
C ASP A 764 15.60 22.65 -38.92
N GLY A 765 15.65 22.07 -37.72
CA GLY A 765 14.73 22.30 -36.62
C GLY A 765 13.47 21.43 -36.67
N ARG A 766 13.46 20.37 -37.48
CA ARG A 766 12.32 19.44 -37.63
C ARG A 766 12.78 18.00 -37.44
N ALA A 767 11.91 17.18 -36.88
CA ALA A 767 12.25 15.78 -36.63
C ALA A 767 12.15 14.95 -37.93
N ASP A 768 13.23 14.21 -38.23
CA ASP A 768 13.33 13.30 -39.38
C ASP A 768 13.16 11.84 -38.99
N VAL A 769 13.75 11.49 -37.84
CA VAL A 769 13.78 10.11 -37.34
C VAL A 769 13.40 10.08 -35.87
N ALA A 770 12.99 8.92 -35.39
CA ALA A 770 12.87 8.66 -33.96
C ALA A 770 13.47 7.30 -33.60
N TYR A 771 13.93 7.16 -32.36
CA TYR A 771 14.44 5.90 -31.84
C TYR A 771 13.71 5.52 -30.56
N ALA A 772 13.33 4.25 -30.42
CA ALA A 772 12.66 3.76 -29.22
C ALA A 772 12.92 2.27 -29.00
N GLY A 773 13.09 1.89 -27.73
CA GLY A 773 13.16 0.49 -27.31
C GLY A 773 11.78 -0.12 -27.05
N ASP A 774 11.72 -1.44 -26.95
CA ASP A 774 10.53 -2.18 -26.57
C ASP A 774 10.77 -3.21 -25.44
N LEU A 775 9.70 -3.82 -24.94
CA LEU A 775 9.77 -4.83 -23.87
C LEU A 775 10.44 -6.14 -24.29
N LEU A 776 10.61 -6.37 -25.59
CA LEU A 776 11.32 -7.55 -26.12
C LEU A 776 12.81 -7.29 -26.36
N GLY A 777 13.32 -6.13 -25.96
CA GLY A 777 14.74 -5.78 -26.04
C GLY A 777 15.19 -5.30 -27.42
N ARG A 778 14.25 -4.89 -28.28
CA ARG A 778 14.55 -4.38 -29.61
C ARG A 778 14.61 -2.86 -29.60
N MET A 779 15.65 -2.30 -30.21
CA MET A 779 15.78 -0.88 -30.50
C MET A 779 15.33 -0.63 -31.93
N TRP A 780 14.32 0.23 -32.09
CA TRP A 780 13.71 0.56 -33.37
C TRP A 780 14.15 1.93 -33.85
N ARG A 781 14.35 2.04 -35.17
CA ARG A 781 14.47 3.31 -35.89
C ARG A 781 13.17 3.55 -36.64
N PHE A 782 12.63 4.74 -36.51
CA PHE A 782 11.44 5.20 -37.23
C PHE A 782 11.83 6.33 -38.18
N ASP A 783 11.45 6.21 -39.43
CA ASP A 783 11.49 7.28 -40.42
C ASP A 783 10.18 8.07 -40.32
N LEU A 784 10.25 9.32 -39.86
CA LEU A 784 9.10 10.18 -39.62
C LEU A 784 8.64 10.92 -40.89
N ILE A 785 9.38 10.79 -41.99
CA ILE A 785 9.04 11.37 -43.30
C ILE A 785 8.18 10.36 -44.06
N ASN A 786 8.67 9.13 -44.19
CA ASN A 786 8.01 8.04 -44.90
C ASN A 786 7.06 7.23 -44.01
N MET A 787 7.11 7.43 -42.69
CA MET A 787 6.28 6.76 -41.69
C MET A 787 6.46 5.25 -41.68
N THR A 788 7.72 4.83 -41.68
CA THR A 788 8.14 3.42 -41.67
C THR A 788 9.08 3.12 -40.51
N SER A 789 9.20 1.86 -40.12
CA SER A 789 10.14 1.42 -39.09
C SER A 789 11.16 0.41 -39.63
N SER A 790 12.31 0.34 -38.97
CA SER A 790 13.35 -0.66 -39.19
C SER A 790 13.97 -1.06 -37.86
N LEU A 791 14.30 -2.34 -37.68
CA LEU A 791 15.01 -2.81 -36.50
C LEU A 791 16.47 -2.34 -36.53
N LEU A 792 16.87 -1.52 -35.55
CA LEU A 792 18.25 -1.04 -35.42
C LEU A 792 19.12 -2.08 -34.72
N PHE A 793 18.63 -2.65 -33.62
CA PHE A 793 19.37 -3.62 -32.80
C PHE A 793 18.41 -4.54 -32.01
N ASP A 794 18.83 -5.78 -31.76
CA ASP A 794 18.12 -6.74 -30.90
C ASP A 794 19.04 -7.19 -29.75
N ALA A 795 18.71 -6.77 -28.52
CA ALA A 795 19.42 -7.15 -27.31
C ALA A 795 18.95 -8.52 -26.74
N GLY A 796 17.83 -9.05 -27.23
CA GLY A 796 17.20 -10.27 -26.76
C GLY A 796 16.10 -10.05 -25.72
N THR A 797 15.15 -10.99 -25.65
CA THR A 797 13.90 -10.86 -24.86
C THR A 797 14.09 -10.81 -23.34
N SER A 798 15.25 -11.19 -22.82
CA SER A 798 15.58 -11.05 -21.39
C SER A 798 16.12 -9.66 -21.03
N LYS A 799 16.26 -8.77 -22.02
CA LYS A 799 16.83 -7.43 -21.87
C LYS A 799 15.84 -6.35 -22.33
N PRO A 800 14.68 -6.19 -21.66
CA PRO A 800 13.68 -5.19 -22.01
C PRO A 800 14.29 -3.79 -21.98
N ILE A 801 13.83 -2.88 -22.84
CA ILE A 801 14.31 -1.49 -22.87
C ILE A 801 13.16 -0.58 -22.44
N THR A 802 13.19 -0.05 -21.22
CA THR A 802 12.12 0.84 -20.70
C THR A 802 12.51 2.32 -20.61
N THR A 803 13.80 2.64 -20.78
CA THR A 803 14.32 4.01 -20.71
C THR A 803 14.44 4.63 -22.11
N PRO A 804 14.33 5.97 -22.25
CA PRO A 804 14.59 6.63 -23.53
C PRO A 804 16.07 6.44 -23.94
N PRO A 805 16.36 6.23 -25.23
CA PRO A 805 17.74 6.30 -25.72
C PRO A 805 18.27 7.74 -25.68
N GLU A 806 19.59 7.89 -25.71
CA GLU A 806 20.25 9.17 -25.97
C GLU A 806 20.89 9.15 -27.36
N VAL A 807 20.64 10.19 -28.14
CA VAL A 807 21.01 10.24 -29.57
C VAL A 807 21.88 11.47 -29.84
N PHE A 808 22.98 11.28 -30.57
CA PHE A 808 23.84 12.36 -31.02
C PHE A 808 24.53 12.04 -32.34
N THR A 809 24.82 13.06 -33.14
CA THR A 809 25.62 12.93 -34.36
C THR A 809 27.09 12.72 -34.03
N THR A 810 27.68 11.66 -34.58
CA THR A 810 29.11 11.37 -34.46
C THR A 810 29.95 12.33 -35.32
N PRO A 811 31.26 12.43 -35.09
CA PRO A 811 32.16 13.20 -35.97
C PRO A 811 32.15 12.74 -37.44
N SER A 812 31.67 11.53 -37.74
CA SER A 812 31.53 11.04 -39.11
C SER A 812 30.22 11.45 -39.78
N GLY A 813 29.30 12.11 -39.07
CA GLY A 813 28.00 12.56 -39.57
C GLY A 813 26.85 11.56 -39.43
N ASN A 814 27.08 10.40 -38.80
CA ASN A 814 26.06 9.38 -38.55
C ASN A 814 25.48 9.54 -37.14
N ASN A 815 24.30 8.95 -36.88
CA ASN A 815 23.69 9.04 -35.55
C ASN A 815 24.16 7.87 -34.67
N MET A 816 24.61 8.17 -33.45
CA MET A 816 24.86 7.17 -32.41
C MET A 816 23.68 7.13 -31.45
N VAL A 817 23.18 5.93 -31.18
CA VAL A 817 22.04 5.69 -30.30
C VAL A 817 22.51 4.90 -29.08
N ILE A 818 22.56 5.53 -27.91
CA ILE A 818 22.96 4.91 -26.65
C ILE A 818 21.72 4.56 -25.83
N PHE A 819 21.65 3.36 -25.27
CA PHE A 819 20.54 2.91 -24.43
C PHE A 819 20.97 1.85 -23.43
N GLY A 820 20.19 1.68 -22.37
CA GLY A 820 20.36 0.59 -21.41
C GLY A 820 19.15 -0.31 -21.34
N THR A 821 19.37 -1.51 -20.83
CA THR A 821 18.34 -2.54 -20.66
C THR A 821 17.99 -2.72 -19.19
N GLY A 822 16.74 -3.11 -18.92
CA GLY A 822 16.16 -3.19 -17.61
C GLY A 822 14.68 -2.86 -17.60
N LYS A 823 13.95 -3.45 -16.64
CA LYS A 823 12.61 -3.00 -16.26
C LYS A 823 12.41 -3.07 -14.74
N TYR A 824 11.57 -2.19 -14.22
CA TYR A 824 11.15 -2.14 -12.82
C TYR A 824 9.71 -1.64 -12.73
N LEU A 825 8.80 -2.45 -13.29
CA LEU A 825 7.41 -2.12 -13.56
C LEU A 825 6.43 -3.03 -12.81
N GLU A 826 6.86 -4.26 -12.48
CA GLU A 826 6.03 -5.27 -11.84
C GLU A 826 6.73 -5.94 -10.64
N LEU A 827 5.96 -6.59 -9.77
CA LEU A 827 6.49 -7.21 -8.55
C LEU A 827 7.58 -8.26 -8.83
N ALA A 828 7.47 -8.98 -9.94
CA ALA A 828 8.46 -9.98 -10.36
C ALA A 828 9.83 -9.37 -10.67
N ASP A 829 9.90 -8.06 -10.96
CA ASP A 829 11.15 -7.39 -11.27
C ASP A 829 12.11 -7.30 -10.08
N ASN A 830 11.57 -7.30 -8.85
CA ASN A 830 12.36 -7.29 -7.61
C ASN A 830 13.26 -8.52 -7.45
N THR A 831 12.92 -9.62 -8.12
CA THR A 831 13.60 -10.91 -8.00
C THR A 831 14.18 -11.41 -9.32
N SER A 832 14.11 -10.62 -10.39
CA SER A 832 14.68 -11.02 -11.69
C SER A 832 16.21 -11.01 -11.63
N THR A 833 16.77 -12.11 -12.14
CA THR A 833 18.21 -12.35 -12.29
C THR A 833 18.71 -12.16 -13.72
N ASP A 834 17.86 -11.69 -14.63
CA ASP A 834 18.23 -11.54 -16.03
C ASP A 834 19.33 -10.48 -16.18
N ALA A 835 20.47 -10.87 -16.74
CA ALA A 835 21.60 -9.97 -16.94
C ALA A 835 21.21 -8.84 -17.89
N GLN A 836 21.48 -7.60 -17.51
CA GLN A 836 21.25 -6.40 -18.33
C GLN A 836 22.56 -5.79 -18.81
N SER A 837 22.48 -4.92 -19.80
CA SER A 837 23.61 -4.32 -20.49
C SER A 837 23.29 -2.90 -20.98
N LEU A 838 24.35 -2.12 -21.20
CA LEU A 838 24.34 -0.83 -21.90
C LEU A 838 24.85 -1.05 -23.33
N TYR A 839 24.26 -0.34 -24.28
CA TYR A 839 24.59 -0.41 -25.70
C TYR A 839 24.74 0.99 -26.28
N ALA A 840 25.65 1.12 -27.23
CA ALA A 840 25.65 2.21 -28.20
C ALA A 840 25.70 1.61 -29.59
N VAL A 841 24.79 2.05 -30.47
CA VAL A 841 24.62 1.50 -31.81
C VAL A 841 24.63 2.63 -32.83
N LEU A 842 25.49 2.49 -33.85
CA LEU A 842 25.61 3.44 -34.94
C LEU A 842 24.53 3.19 -35.98
N ASP A 843 23.66 4.18 -36.20
CA ASP A 843 22.76 4.24 -37.35
C ASP A 843 23.47 4.92 -38.52
N ASP A 844 23.76 4.15 -39.57
CA ASP A 844 24.39 4.62 -40.80
C ASP A 844 23.38 5.17 -41.83
N GLY A 845 22.10 5.30 -41.44
CA GLY A 845 21.03 5.84 -42.27
C GLY A 845 20.48 4.84 -43.30
N THR A 846 21.03 3.62 -43.39
CA THR A 846 20.59 2.62 -44.37
C THR A 846 19.36 1.81 -43.93
N GLY A 847 18.98 1.90 -42.66
CA GLY A 847 17.92 1.06 -42.06
C GLY A 847 18.34 -0.39 -41.82
N SER A 848 19.64 -0.70 -41.90
CA SER A 848 20.17 -2.04 -41.64
C SER A 848 20.30 -2.32 -40.15
N THR A 849 19.97 -3.55 -39.73
CA THR A 849 20.17 -4.00 -38.33
C THR A 849 21.65 -4.20 -38.03
N VAL A 850 22.12 -3.63 -36.93
CA VAL A 850 23.47 -3.85 -36.39
C VAL A 850 23.47 -5.14 -35.56
N LEU A 851 24.48 -5.99 -35.76
CA LEU A 851 24.58 -7.25 -35.02
C LEU A 851 25.42 -7.08 -33.76
N ALA A 852 25.17 -7.89 -32.72
CA ALA A 852 25.95 -7.85 -31.48
C ALA A 852 27.46 -8.06 -31.73
N GLY A 853 27.84 -8.83 -32.74
CA GLY A 853 29.24 -9.05 -33.14
C GLY A 853 29.92 -7.84 -33.79
N ASP A 854 29.17 -6.81 -34.18
CA ASP A 854 29.69 -5.56 -34.75
C ASP A 854 30.01 -4.51 -33.66
N LEU A 855 29.62 -4.77 -32.41
CA LEU A 855 29.84 -3.87 -31.27
C LEU A 855 31.14 -4.22 -30.56
N GLN A 856 31.90 -3.20 -30.16
CA GLN A 856 33.07 -3.41 -29.31
C GLN A 856 32.62 -3.79 -27.89
N GLN A 857 32.97 -5.00 -27.44
CA GLN A 857 32.75 -5.41 -26.04
C GLN A 857 33.62 -4.57 -25.10
N ARG A 858 33.02 -4.12 -24.01
CA ARG A 858 33.66 -3.48 -22.87
C ARG A 858 33.38 -4.30 -21.61
N VAL A 859 34.32 -4.28 -20.67
CA VAL A 859 34.21 -5.01 -19.40
C VAL A 859 34.25 -4.00 -18.27
N MET A 860 33.17 -3.97 -17.48
CA MET A 860 33.05 -3.15 -16.28
C MET A 860 33.41 -3.98 -15.04
N ASP A 861 34.32 -3.47 -14.22
CA ASP A 861 34.65 -4.11 -12.95
C ASP A 861 33.49 -4.01 -11.94
N VAL A 862 33.27 -5.07 -11.16
CA VAL A 862 32.13 -5.18 -10.23
C VAL A 862 32.22 -4.17 -9.08
N THR A 863 33.44 -3.87 -8.61
CA THR A 863 33.65 -3.08 -7.38
C THR A 863 33.98 -1.63 -7.71
N THR A 864 34.91 -1.43 -8.63
CA THR A 864 35.44 -0.11 -9.00
C THR A 864 34.65 0.54 -10.12
N ARG A 865 33.86 -0.22 -10.89
CA ARG A 865 33.14 0.25 -12.09
C ARG A 865 34.05 0.77 -13.21
N LEU A 866 35.36 0.56 -13.12
CA LEU A 866 36.30 0.89 -14.18
C LEU A 866 36.00 0.06 -15.43
N VAL A 867 36.10 0.68 -16.60
CA VAL A 867 35.80 0.03 -17.88
C VAL A 867 37.05 -0.22 -18.71
N THR A 868 37.24 -1.46 -19.13
CA THR A 868 38.35 -1.91 -19.98
C THR A 868 37.86 -2.50 -21.30
N THR A 869 38.77 -2.69 -22.26
CA THR A 869 38.44 -3.35 -23.54
C THR A 869 38.21 -4.85 -23.32
N GLY A 870 37.04 -5.34 -23.74
CA GLY A 870 36.68 -6.75 -23.73
C GLY A 870 37.03 -7.49 -25.01
N SER A 871 36.84 -8.82 -24.98
CA SER A 871 36.96 -9.70 -26.15
C SER A 871 35.55 -10.07 -26.68
N PRO A 872 35.35 -10.17 -28.00
CA PRO A 872 36.32 -9.92 -29.07
C PRO A 872 36.59 -8.43 -29.32
N THR A 873 37.76 -8.12 -29.85
CA THR A 873 38.04 -6.80 -30.43
C THR A 873 37.48 -6.73 -31.84
N VAL A 874 36.68 -5.71 -32.13
CA VAL A 874 36.03 -5.53 -33.44
C VAL A 874 36.78 -4.47 -34.24
N THR A 875 37.02 -4.75 -35.52
CA THR A 875 37.62 -3.78 -36.45
C THR A 875 36.52 -2.89 -37.02
N ASN A 876 36.68 -1.57 -36.94
CA ASN A 876 35.64 -0.58 -37.31
C ASN A 876 34.30 -0.84 -36.61
N PRO A 877 34.28 -0.84 -35.27
CA PRO A 877 33.08 -1.18 -34.51
C PRO A 877 31.94 -0.22 -34.83
N LYS A 878 30.71 -0.76 -34.97
CA LYS A 878 29.48 0.02 -35.16
C LYS A 878 28.87 0.50 -33.82
N GLY A 879 29.72 0.68 -32.81
CA GLY A 879 29.31 1.04 -31.46
C GLY A 879 29.98 0.17 -30.40
N TRP A 880 29.35 0.05 -29.22
CA TRP A 880 29.92 -0.66 -28.08
C TRP A 880 28.84 -1.27 -27.19
N THR A 881 29.23 -2.23 -26.36
CA THR A 881 28.36 -2.86 -25.36
C THR A 881 29.10 -3.05 -24.04
N ILE A 882 28.42 -2.82 -22.92
CA ILE A 882 28.89 -3.05 -21.55
C ILE A 882 27.86 -3.92 -20.85
N ASP A 883 28.23 -5.12 -20.41
CA ASP A 883 27.37 -5.90 -19.53
C ASP A 883 27.41 -5.33 -18.11
N LEU A 884 26.23 -5.13 -17.51
CA LEU A 884 26.13 -4.66 -16.14
C LEU A 884 26.54 -5.80 -15.19
N PRO A 885 27.45 -5.55 -14.22
CA PRO A 885 27.96 -6.57 -13.32
C PRO A 885 26.89 -7.30 -12.51
N ALA A 886 27.07 -8.61 -12.35
CA ALA A 886 26.40 -9.34 -11.27
C ALA A 886 27.06 -8.94 -9.94
N THR A 887 26.29 -8.40 -9.00
CA THR A 887 26.85 -7.80 -7.78
C THR A 887 27.31 -8.87 -6.79
N SER A 888 28.56 -8.79 -6.32
CA SER A 888 29.03 -9.61 -5.19
C SER A 888 28.39 -9.11 -3.89
N GLY A 889 27.60 -9.94 -3.21
CA GLY A 889 26.99 -9.61 -1.91
C GLY A 889 25.57 -9.04 -1.97
N ALA A 890 24.99 -8.85 -3.16
CA ALA A 890 23.55 -8.70 -3.31
C ALA A 890 22.84 -10.02 -2.91
N PRO A 891 21.56 -10.00 -2.50
CA PRO A 891 20.78 -11.23 -2.39
C PRO A 891 20.96 -12.03 -3.68
N ALA A 892 21.04 -13.36 -3.61
CA ALA A 892 21.42 -14.25 -4.72
C ALA A 892 20.57 -14.12 -6.01
N ASN A 893 19.60 -13.19 -6.06
CA ASN A 893 18.52 -13.09 -7.03
C ASN A 893 18.31 -11.68 -7.65
N ALA A 894 19.22 -10.70 -7.54
CA ALA A 894 18.99 -9.34 -8.09
C ALA A 894 20.02 -8.93 -9.15
N ALA A 895 19.58 -8.74 -10.39
CA ALA A 895 20.39 -8.21 -11.49
C ALA A 895 20.32 -6.68 -11.58
N GLU A 896 21.49 -6.05 -11.73
CA GLU A 896 21.66 -4.61 -11.97
C GLU A 896 21.06 -4.21 -13.33
N ARG A 897 20.39 -3.06 -13.38
CA ARG A 897 19.62 -2.63 -14.56
C ARG A 897 19.52 -1.11 -14.69
N LEU A 898 19.35 -0.61 -15.91
CA LEU A 898 19.11 0.82 -16.16
C LEU A 898 17.60 1.11 -16.11
N THR A 899 17.17 2.04 -15.26
CA THR A 899 15.74 2.39 -15.10
C THR A 899 15.46 3.88 -15.13
N GLY A 900 16.46 4.74 -14.88
CA GLY A 900 16.36 6.19 -15.01
C GLY A 900 16.86 6.73 -16.35
N ILE A 901 16.59 8.03 -16.59
CA ILE A 901 17.02 8.73 -17.80
C ILE A 901 18.52 9.01 -17.70
N ALA A 902 19.30 8.38 -18.59
CA ALA A 902 20.72 8.68 -18.75
C ALA A 902 20.94 10.03 -19.44
N LYS A 903 22.10 10.66 -19.23
CA LYS A 903 22.40 12.00 -19.75
C LYS A 903 23.75 12.05 -20.47
N LEU A 904 23.76 12.69 -21.63
CA LEU A 904 25.00 13.05 -22.34
C LEU A 904 25.45 14.45 -21.91
N VAL A 905 26.66 14.55 -21.36
CA VAL A 905 27.26 15.82 -20.94
C VAL A 905 28.70 15.87 -21.43
N ASN A 906 29.02 16.81 -22.33
CA ASN A 906 30.38 17.04 -22.85
C ASN A 906 31.07 15.76 -23.39
N GLY A 907 30.33 14.87 -24.06
CA GLY A 907 30.86 13.60 -24.59
C GLY A 907 30.93 12.46 -23.57
N LEU A 908 30.57 12.70 -22.31
CA LEU A 908 30.38 11.66 -21.30
C LEU A 908 28.93 11.20 -21.25
N PHE A 909 28.72 9.89 -21.30
CA PHE A 909 27.45 9.25 -21.03
C PHE A 909 27.37 8.93 -19.53
N PHE A 910 26.59 9.73 -18.80
CA PHE A 910 26.27 9.50 -17.40
C PHE A 910 25.02 8.65 -17.29
N PHE A 911 25.08 7.62 -16.46
CA PHE A 911 23.97 6.70 -16.26
C PHE A 911 23.83 6.33 -14.79
N ASN A 912 22.60 5.99 -14.40
CA ASN A 912 22.28 5.53 -13.07
C ASN A 912 21.66 4.14 -13.15
N THR A 913 22.17 3.20 -12.35
CA THR A 913 21.63 1.84 -12.30
C THR A 913 20.87 1.58 -11.02
N LEU A 914 19.97 0.60 -11.08
CA LEU A 914 19.23 0.05 -9.95
C LEU A 914 19.61 -1.42 -9.76
N ILE A 915 19.80 -1.81 -8.52
CA ILE A 915 19.94 -3.18 -8.05
C ILE A 915 18.76 -3.42 -7.09
N PRO A 916 17.67 -4.05 -7.56
CA PRO A 916 16.48 -4.22 -6.74
C PRO A 916 16.70 -5.04 -5.49
N SER A 917 15.84 -4.84 -4.49
CA SER A 917 15.80 -5.68 -3.30
C SER A 917 14.38 -6.16 -3.01
N ALA A 918 14.25 -7.45 -2.71
CA ALA A 918 13.01 -8.04 -2.20
C ALA A 918 12.86 -7.89 -0.68
N SER A 919 13.85 -7.30 0.01
CA SER A 919 13.82 -7.12 1.46
C SER A 919 12.81 -6.03 1.84
N PRO A 920 11.79 -6.33 2.67
CA PRO A 920 10.78 -5.34 3.08
C PRO A 920 11.34 -4.13 3.83
N CYS A 921 12.57 -4.26 4.35
CA CYS A 921 13.29 -3.24 5.10
C CYS A 921 14.18 -2.36 4.22
N GLU A 922 14.42 -2.75 2.97
CA GLU A 922 15.24 -2.00 2.03
C GLU A 922 14.31 -1.20 1.11
N SER A 923 14.51 0.12 1.05
CA SER A 923 13.72 1.02 0.22
C SER A 923 14.04 0.76 -1.26
N GLY A 924 13.48 -0.25 -1.91
CA GLY A 924 13.65 -0.50 -3.36
C GLY A 924 15.03 -0.99 -3.83
N GLY A 925 16.06 -0.98 -2.97
CA GLY A 925 17.39 -1.54 -3.25
C GLY A 925 18.53 -0.50 -3.25
N THR A 926 19.59 -0.76 -4.03
CA THR A 926 20.77 0.12 -4.18
C THR A 926 21.02 0.47 -5.64
N GLY A 927 22.00 1.31 -5.94
CA GLY A 927 22.31 1.70 -7.31
C GLY A 927 23.73 2.24 -7.48
N TRP A 928 24.10 2.55 -8.71
CA TRP A 928 25.37 3.22 -9.02
C TRP A 928 25.15 4.41 -9.94
N ILE A 929 25.95 5.45 -9.76
CA ILE A 929 26.16 6.48 -10.77
C ILE A 929 27.49 6.20 -11.46
N GLY A 930 27.46 6.08 -12.79
CA GLY A 930 28.63 5.78 -13.61
C GLY A 930 28.75 6.73 -14.80
N ALA A 931 29.97 6.81 -15.34
CA ALA A 931 30.25 7.62 -16.52
C ALA A 931 31.23 6.90 -17.46
N VAL A 932 30.91 6.91 -18.76
CA VAL A 932 31.80 6.40 -19.82
C VAL A 932 31.88 7.40 -20.96
N ASP A 933 32.93 7.30 -21.78
CA ASP A 933 32.98 8.02 -23.05
C ASP A 933 31.84 7.57 -23.97
N ALA A 934 31.01 8.51 -24.44
CA ALA A 934 29.80 8.19 -25.18
C ALA A 934 30.10 7.53 -26.55
N LEU A 935 31.21 7.90 -27.20
CA LEU A 935 31.56 7.37 -28.51
C LEU A 935 32.12 5.94 -28.44
N THR A 936 32.88 5.63 -27.39
CA THR A 936 33.70 4.41 -27.33
C THR A 936 33.31 3.46 -26.20
N GLY A 937 32.53 3.91 -25.23
CA GLY A 937 32.19 3.17 -24.01
C GLY A 937 33.39 2.92 -23.11
N ALA A 938 34.52 3.59 -23.35
CA ALA A 938 35.73 3.43 -22.57
C ALA A 938 35.70 4.26 -21.29
N GLN A 939 36.56 3.90 -20.33
CA GLN A 939 36.84 4.73 -19.18
C GLN A 939 37.35 6.11 -19.63
N PRO A 940 36.78 7.22 -19.11
CA PRO A 940 37.31 8.56 -19.34
C PRO A 940 38.78 8.67 -18.91
N ASN A 941 39.58 9.45 -19.63
CA ASN A 941 41.01 9.61 -19.37
C ASN A 941 41.34 10.68 -18.30
N PHE A 942 40.33 11.13 -17.57
CA PHE A 942 40.43 12.07 -16.45
C PHE A 942 39.46 11.62 -15.35
N PRO A 943 39.72 12.00 -14.09
CA PRO A 943 38.86 11.64 -12.96
C PRO A 943 37.51 12.34 -13.08
N VAL A 944 36.43 11.56 -13.09
CA VAL A 944 35.04 12.05 -13.19
C VAL A 944 34.40 12.20 -11.82
N PHE A 945 34.81 11.41 -10.85
CA PHE A 945 34.24 11.36 -9.50
C PHE A 945 35.34 11.69 -8.49
N ASP A 946 35.03 12.54 -7.51
CA ASP A 946 35.90 12.82 -6.36
C ASP A 946 35.66 11.69 -5.33
N ILE A 947 36.63 10.80 -5.17
CA ILE A 947 36.47 9.54 -4.43
C ILE A 947 36.92 9.68 -2.98
N ASP A 948 37.92 10.51 -2.71
CA ASP A 948 38.43 10.75 -1.35
C ASP A 948 37.77 11.97 -0.66
N ASN A 949 36.89 12.70 -1.37
CA ASN A 949 36.16 13.88 -0.91
C ASN A 949 37.08 15.01 -0.43
N ASP A 950 38.25 15.16 -1.05
CA ASP A 950 39.15 16.28 -0.76
C ASP A 950 38.80 17.55 -1.55
N GLY A 951 37.90 17.43 -2.55
CA GLY A 951 37.39 18.52 -3.37
C GLY A 951 38.22 18.81 -4.62
N ASP A 952 39.34 18.09 -4.82
CA ASP A 952 40.16 18.12 -6.01
C ASP A 952 39.84 16.89 -6.90
N PHE A 953 40.22 16.95 -8.18
CA PHE A 953 40.00 15.85 -9.13
C PHE A 953 41.35 15.44 -9.71
N ASP A 954 42.02 14.48 -9.08
CA ASP A 954 43.40 14.13 -9.41
C ASP A 954 43.64 12.63 -9.68
N SER A 955 44.92 12.23 -9.71
CA SER A 955 45.32 10.83 -9.92
C SER A 955 44.82 9.87 -8.83
N SER A 956 44.52 10.32 -7.61
CA SER A 956 43.92 9.51 -6.54
C SER A 956 42.52 9.00 -6.93
N ASP A 957 41.78 9.81 -7.69
CA ASP A 957 40.40 9.58 -8.11
C ASP A 957 40.25 8.69 -9.34
N MET A 958 41.33 8.41 -10.06
CA MET A 958 41.33 7.55 -11.26
C MET A 958 41.05 6.07 -10.96
N SER A 959 40.90 5.70 -9.70
CA SER A 959 40.71 4.32 -9.24
C SER A 959 39.27 3.81 -9.32
N MET A 960 38.30 4.68 -9.62
CA MET A 960 36.87 4.34 -9.70
C MET A 960 36.23 4.91 -10.98
N GLY A 961 35.36 4.11 -11.62
CA GLY A 961 34.52 4.50 -12.76
C GLY A 961 33.09 4.86 -12.39
N GLY A 962 32.75 4.82 -11.11
CA GLY A 962 31.42 5.15 -10.59
C GLY A 962 31.35 5.15 -9.07
N ILE A 963 30.28 5.72 -8.52
CA ILE A 963 30.01 5.79 -7.08
C ILE A 963 28.73 5.01 -6.76
N GLN A 964 28.76 4.23 -5.67
CA GLN A 964 27.57 3.55 -5.18
C GLN A 964 26.64 4.56 -4.51
N ILE A 965 25.37 4.53 -4.90
CA ILE A 965 24.31 5.33 -4.31
C ILE A 965 23.18 4.42 -3.82
N GLY A 966 22.19 4.99 -3.14
CA GLY A 966 20.92 4.28 -2.93
C GLY A 966 20.20 4.03 -4.26
N ALA A 967 19.10 3.28 -4.23
CA ALA A 967 18.26 3.16 -5.42
C ALA A 967 17.71 4.55 -5.82
N ALA A 968 17.86 4.92 -7.09
CA ALA A 968 17.35 6.17 -7.67
C ALA A 968 16.70 5.83 -9.02
N LEU A 969 15.42 6.15 -9.21
CA LEU A 969 14.67 5.66 -10.38
C LEU A 969 14.48 6.71 -11.48
N GLY A 970 14.46 8.01 -11.14
CA GLY A 970 14.35 9.09 -12.13
C GLY A 970 15.68 9.61 -12.67
N GLY A 971 16.81 8.98 -12.30
CA GLY A 971 18.15 9.39 -12.72
C GLY A 971 18.76 10.48 -11.84
N THR A 972 19.82 11.10 -12.37
CA THR A 972 20.60 12.14 -11.67
C THR A 972 20.47 13.48 -12.38
N THR A 973 20.24 14.53 -11.59
CA THR A 973 20.31 15.91 -12.08
C THR A 973 21.69 16.46 -11.83
N PHE A 974 22.38 16.86 -12.90
CA PHE A 974 23.71 17.45 -12.80
C PHE A 974 23.64 18.97 -12.76
N ILE A 975 24.19 19.53 -11.68
CA ILE A 975 24.32 20.95 -11.43
C ILE A 975 25.75 21.36 -11.76
N ARG A 976 25.96 22.27 -12.72
CA ARG A 976 27.31 22.84 -12.94
C ARG A 976 27.57 23.95 -11.93
N GLY A 977 28.82 24.06 -11.46
CA GLY A 977 29.28 25.23 -10.72
C GLY A 977 29.35 26.50 -11.58
N ALA A 978 30.18 27.46 -11.18
CA ALA A 978 30.34 28.73 -11.90
C ALA A 978 30.61 28.54 -13.41
N ALA A 979 30.14 29.48 -14.24
CA ALA A 979 30.33 29.44 -15.68
C ALA A 979 31.82 29.25 -16.05
N GLY A 980 32.12 28.18 -16.80
CA GLY A 980 33.49 27.78 -17.15
C GLY A 980 34.13 26.72 -16.24
N SER A 981 33.48 26.36 -15.12
CA SER A 981 33.90 25.23 -14.27
C SER A 981 33.60 23.89 -14.94
N SER A 982 34.53 22.95 -14.86
CA SER A 982 34.30 21.54 -15.18
C SER A 982 33.63 20.79 -14.02
N VAL A 983 33.67 21.34 -12.80
CA VAL A 983 33.11 20.73 -11.59
C VAL A 983 31.62 21.05 -11.45
N GLY A 984 30.85 20.05 -11.06
CA GLY A 984 29.44 20.10 -10.74
C GLY A 984 29.06 19.12 -9.63
N VAL A 985 27.76 19.05 -9.33
CA VAL A 985 27.18 18.11 -8.36
C VAL A 985 26.03 17.37 -9.03
N GLY A 986 26.06 16.03 -8.99
CA GLY A 986 24.93 15.18 -9.32
C GLY A 986 24.03 15.02 -8.10
N ILE A 987 22.74 15.34 -8.23
CA ILE A 987 21.74 15.11 -7.19
C ILE A 987 20.81 13.99 -7.65
N SER A 988 20.71 12.93 -6.86
CA SER A 988 19.85 11.78 -7.11
C SER A 988 18.80 11.68 -6.01
N SER A 989 17.52 11.57 -6.39
CA SER A 989 16.45 11.28 -5.43
C SER A 989 16.44 9.79 -5.14
N LEU A 990 16.70 9.44 -3.88
CA LEU A 990 16.69 8.05 -3.46
C LEU A 990 15.28 7.60 -3.15
N THR A 991 15.00 6.33 -3.41
CA THR A 991 13.77 5.62 -3.01
C THR A 991 13.43 5.79 -1.51
N SER A 992 14.41 6.01 -0.64
CA SER A 992 14.23 6.28 0.79
C SER A 992 13.64 7.67 1.09
N GLY A 993 13.57 8.55 0.09
CA GLY A 993 13.16 9.96 0.23
C GLY A 993 14.31 10.89 0.60
N GLN A 994 15.53 10.36 0.74
CA GLN A 994 16.74 11.16 0.91
C GLN A 994 17.30 11.58 -0.44
N LEU A 995 18.09 12.65 -0.46
CA LEU A 995 18.88 13.04 -1.61
C LEU A 995 20.31 12.55 -1.43
N ALA A 996 20.88 11.95 -2.47
CA ALA A 996 22.31 11.70 -2.57
C ALA A 996 22.92 12.77 -3.48
N ASP A 997 23.92 13.48 -2.97
CA ASP A 997 24.78 14.36 -3.73
C ASP A 997 26.09 13.64 -4.09
N THR A 998 26.63 13.97 -5.26
CA THR A 998 27.88 13.40 -5.75
C THR A 998 28.64 14.47 -6.49
N THR A 999 29.80 14.86 -6.00
CA THR A 999 30.69 15.80 -6.69
C THR A 999 31.23 15.14 -7.93
N VAL A 1000 31.08 15.80 -9.09
CA VAL A 1000 31.46 15.26 -10.39
C VAL A 1000 32.19 16.28 -11.26
N ASN A 1001 33.15 15.79 -12.03
CA ASN A 1001 33.79 16.53 -13.10
C ASN A 1001 33.07 16.22 -14.41
N LEU A 1002 32.27 17.19 -14.87
CA LEU A 1002 31.47 17.13 -16.10
C LEU A 1002 32.31 17.37 -17.37
N GLY A 1003 33.63 17.44 -17.25
CA GLY A 1003 34.55 17.83 -18.32
C GLY A 1003 34.46 19.32 -18.66
N MET A 1004 35.51 19.83 -19.34
CA MET A 1004 35.47 21.19 -19.87
C MET A 1004 34.41 21.30 -20.96
N PRO A 1005 33.63 22.40 -21.02
CA PRO A 1005 32.78 22.66 -22.17
C PRO A 1005 33.66 22.68 -23.43
N THR A 1006 33.38 21.79 -24.39
CA THR A 1006 33.98 21.88 -25.72
C THR A 1006 33.37 23.08 -26.43
N GLY A 1007 33.96 24.25 -26.22
CA GLY A 1007 33.52 25.50 -26.83
C GLY A 1007 33.79 25.52 -28.33
N GLY A 1008 32.77 25.23 -29.13
CA GLY A 1008 32.59 25.84 -30.44
C GLY A 1008 31.56 26.96 -30.33
N ARG A 1009 31.83 28.15 -30.90
CA ARG A 1009 30.82 29.23 -31.01
C ARG A 1009 29.59 28.70 -31.76
N VAL A 1010 28.42 28.71 -31.12
CA VAL A 1010 27.16 28.21 -31.72
C VAL A 1010 26.28 29.34 -32.28
N ASN A 1011 26.65 30.61 -32.07
CA ASN A 1011 25.82 31.74 -32.47
C ASN A 1011 26.59 33.06 -32.58
N TRP A 1012 26.30 33.79 -33.66
CA TRP A 1012 26.72 35.17 -33.88
C TRP A 1012 25.64 36.11 -33.32
N ARG A 1013 26.04 37.02 -32.44
CA ARG A 1013 25.28 38.23 -32.13
C ARG A 1013 25.98 39.40 -32.82
N GLU A 1014 25.33 40.01 -33.79
CA GLU A 1014 25.78 41.29 -34.32
C GLU A 1014 25.57 42.36 -33.23
N ILE A 1015 26.66 42.99 -32.79
CA ILE A 1015 26.60 44.12 -31.85
C ILE A 1015 26.82 45.40 -32.68
N VAL A 1016 25.69 45.91 -33.18
CA VAL A 1016 25.38 47.29 -33.64
C VAL A 1016 26.15 47.82 -34.87
N ARG A 1017 25.39 48.53 -35.73
CA ARG A 1017 25.87 49.73 -36.40
C ARG A 1017 24.98 50.92 -36.08
#